data_AF-A0A0E3Y9I7-F1
#
_entry.id   AF-A0A0E3Y9I7-F1
#
_cell.length_a   1.000
_cell.length_b   1.000
_cell.length_c   1.000
_cell.angle_alpha   90.00
_cell.angle_beta   90.00
_cell.angle_gamma   90.00
#
_symmetry.space_group_name_H-M   'P 1'
#
loop_
_entity.id
_entity.type
_entity.pdbx_description
1 polymer ?
#
loop_
_entity_poly.entity_id
_entity_poly.type
_entity_poly.pdbx_seq_one_letter_code
_entity_poly.pdbx_strand_id
1 'polypeptide(L)'
;MKRMLINATQQEELRVALVDGQRLYDLDIETLGHEQKKANIYKGTITRIEPSLEAAFVDYGAERNGFLPLKEISREYFPIKISSYNNKYCIKDILQEGQEIIVQIDKEERGSKGAALTTFISLAGSYLVLMPNNPKAGGISRRIEGNDRTELKEILSSLKLPEGMGLIVRTAGIGKTMEDLEWDLTLRLKHWQTIKKIADNKTAPFLIYQESNVIIRAIRDYLRPDIGEILIDNPKVLNLVKEHITSLGRPDFTNKIKLYTGEVPLFSHYQIESQIESAFQREVRLPSGGSIVIDTTEALTAIDINSARSTKGMDIATTAFNTNLEAVDEIIRQMRLRDLGGLIVIDFIDMISIRHQREIENNLRELARQDRARIQIGRISRFGLLELSRQRLSPSLGESSHYICPRCGGTGNIRDNESLSLSILRLIEEESLKENTCEVHAIVPVPIASFLLNEKRHAVNEIEKRQSGNVRTIIVPHDQMQTPNYAVKRIRKGEEATTPSYLLPKLHEIEIASQSTENLIAEHKNYERTKTSIYKMSYTTPTINLNNSNKIIQQKKIYSKIKSCRISFKILVNKVKLIINYFNQILQKKYTKFPSSSFMSKRKKNFKSNNANYTKYNKYYRYNQHCNQINNNNIQNKQKNN
;
A
#
# COMPACT_ATOMS: atom_id res chain seq x y z
N MET A 1 34.65 -2.07 17.02
CA MET A 1 34.59 -0.71 16.45
C MET A 1 33.41 -0.69 15.50
N LYS A 2 32.49 0.25 15.69
CA LYS A 2 31.28 0.36 14.89
C LYS A 2 31.54 1.06 13.56
N ARG A 3 30.93 0.54 12.50
CA ARG A 3 31.03 1.04 11.14
C ARG A 3 29.67 1.06 10.46
N MET A 4 29.52 1.99 9.53
CA MET A 4 28.42 2.03 8.58
C MET A 4 28.97 1.62 7.21
N LEU A 5 28.42 0.56 6.63
CA LEU A 5 28.82 0.02 5.33
C LEU A 5 27.68 0.28 4.35
N ILE A 6 27.98 0.96 3.24
CA ILE A 6 27.01 1.29 2.19
C ILE A 6 27.43 0.56 0.92
N ASN A 7 26.59 -0.37 0.48
CA ASN A 7 26.75 -1.10 -0.76
C ASN A 7 25.76 -0.53 -1.79
N ALA A 8 26.32 0.15 -2.79
CA ALA A 8 25.60 0.82 -3.86
C ALA A 8 26.22 0.50 -5.24
N THR A 9 26.82 -0.69 -5.35
CA THR A 9 27.37 -1.20 -6.61
C THR A 9 26.25 -1.51 -7.61
N GLN A 10 25.15 -2.13 -7.13
CA GLN A 10 23.96 -2.39 -7.95
C GLN A 10 22.95 -1.25 -7.84
N GLN A 11 22.29 -0.94 -8.95
CA GLN A 11 21.33 0.18 -8.99
C GLN A 11 19.95 -0.24 -8.50
N GLU A 12 19.64 -1.51 -8.68
CA GLU A 12 18.39 -2.17 -8.33
C GLU A 12 18.16 -2.23 -6.83
N GLU A 13 19.25 -2.27 -6.06
CA GLU A 13 19.22 -2.48 -4.62
C GLU A 13 20.32 -1.67 -3.92
N LEU A 14 19.91 -0.79 -3.00
CA LEU A 14 20.80 -0.06 -2.11
C LEU A 14 20.74 -0.69 -0.73
N ARG A 15 21.90 -1.05 -0.19
CA ARG A 15 22.00 -1.73 1.11
C ARG A 15 22.86 -0.92 2.06
N VAL A 16 22.35 -0.67 3.26
CA VAL A 16 23.08 -0.01 4.34
C VAL A 16 23.14 -0.94 5.55
N ALA A 17 24.34 -1.32 5.95
CA ALA A 17 24.58 -2.20 7.08
C ALA A 17 25.30 -1.47 8.20
N LEU A 18 24.86 -1.68 9.44
CA LEU A 18 25.56 -1.25 10.64
C LEU A 18 26.21 -2.43 11.33
N VAL A 19 27.52 -2.33 11.55
CA VAL A 19 28.35 -3.44 12.01
C VAL A 19 29.16 -3.01 13.22
N ASP A 20 29.25 -3.88 14.24
CA ASP A 20 30.25 -3.74 15.30
C ASP A 20 31.31 -4.83 15.15
N GLY A 21 32.53 -4.42 14.75
CA GLY A 21 33.56 -5.36 14.34
C GLY A 21 33.16 -6.10 13.06
N GLN A 22 32.69 -7.34 13.21
CA GLN A 22 32.15 -8.20 12.16
C GLN A 22 30.70 -8.64 12.42
N ARG A 23 30.07 -8.18 13.52
CA ARG A 23 28.70 -8.54 13.88
C ARG A 23 27.72 -7.52 13.29
N LEU A 24 26.85 -7.97 12.40
CA LEU A 24 25.77 -7.17 11.83
C LEU A 24 24.66 -6.97 12.87
N TYR A 25 24.33 -5.72 13.18
CA TYR A 25 23.30 -5.41 14.18
C TYR A 25 22.10 -4.64 13.64
N ASP A 26 22.22 -4.00 12.48
CA ASP A 26 21.13 -3.31 11.77
C ASP A 26 21.36 -3.37 10.25
N LEU A 27 20.25 -3.37 9.50
CA LEU A 27 20.26 -3.48 8.04
C LEU A 27 19.04 -2.75 7.49
N ASP A 28 19.26 -1.84 6.54
CA ASP A 28 18.19 -1.26 5.73
C ASP A 28 18.48 -1.55 4.24
N ILE A 29 17.47 -2.06 3.53
CA ILE A 29 17.51 -2.37 2.10
C ILE A 29 16.42 -1.57 1.39
N GLU A 30 16.77 -0.93 0.28
CA GLU A 30 15.82 -0.23 -0.59
C GLU A 30 15.98 -0.72 -2.02
N THR A 31 14.90 -1.27 -2.58
CA THR A 31 14.84 -1.79 -3.95
C THR A 31 14.14 -0.79 -4.86
N LEU A 32 14.57 -0.68 -6.11
CA LEU A 32 13.90 0.15 -7.11
C LEU A 32 12.42 -0.24 -7.26
N GLY A 33 11.53 0.76 -7.28
CA GLY A 33 10.07 0.57 -7.37
C GLY A 33 9.36 0.34 -6.04
N HIS A 34 10.10 -0.05 -4.99
CA HIS A 34 9.62 -0.18 -3.61
C HIS A 34 10.23 0.89 -2.69
N GLU A 35 10.32 2.12 -3.20
CA GLU A 35 10.81 3.26 -2.42
C GLU A 35 9.87 3.56 -1.24
N GLN A 36 10.48 3.88 -0.09
CA GLN A 36 9.73 4.24 1.10
C GLN A 36 9.01 5.58 0.87
N LYS A 37 7.69 5.59 1.01
CA LYS A 37 6.84 6.79 0.88
C LYS A 37 6.53 7.44 2.22
N LYS A 38 6.86 6.78 3.34
CA LYS A 38 6.69 7.32 4.68
C LYS A 38 7.38 8.69 4.81
N ALA A 39 6.73 9.60 5.52
CA ALA A 39 7.16 10.98 5.74
C ALA A 39 7.15 11.89 4.50
N ASN A 40 6.79 11.39 3.31
CA ASN A 40 6.49 12.25 2.16
C ASN A 40 5.35 13.22 2.50
N ILE A 41 5.43 14.43 1.94
CA ILE A 41 4.45 15.48 2.14
C ILE A 41 3.78 15.79 0.80
N TYR A 42 2.45 15.77 0.81
CA TYR A 42 1.62 16.01 -0.35
C TYR A 42 0.66 17.17 -0.08
N LYS A 43 0.25 17.85 -1.15
CA LYS A 43 -1.00 18.61 -1.15
C LYS A 43 -2.07 17.68 -1.67
N GLY A 44 -3.10 17.43 -0.87
CA GLY A 44 -4.21 16.55 -1.23
C GLY A 44 -5.56 17.23 -1.11
N THR A 45 -6.58 16.60 -1.67
CA THR A 45 -7.96 17.08 -1.67
C THR A 45 -8.85 16.12 -0.91
N ILE A 46 -9.70 16.64 -0.03
CA ILE A 46 -10.68 15.82 0.68
C ILE A 46 -11.71 15.28 -0.29
N THR A 47 -11.78 13.95 -0.41
CA THR A 47 -12.71 13.26 -1.30
C THR A 47 -14.06 12.98 -0.65
N ARG A 48 -14.04 12.51 0.60
CA ARG A 48 -15.24 12.20 1.39
C ARG A 48 -14.95 12.31 2.87
N ILE A 49 -15.97 12.60 3.66
CA ILE A 49 -15.90 12.70 5.12
C ILE A 49 -16.77 11.61 5.74
N GLU A 50 -16.19 10.81 6.64
CA GLU A 50 -16.85 9.69 7.32
C GLU A 50 -16.96 9.96 8.83
N PRO A 51 -18.11 10.48 9.33
CA PRO A 51 -18.32 10.77 10.75
C PRO A 51 -18.24 9.54 11.63
N SER A 52 -18.70 8.39 11.14
CA SER A 52 -18.72 7.13 11.88
C SER A 52 -17.32 6.66 12.27
N LEU A 53 -16.32 7.02 11.47
CA LEU A 53 -14.90 6.73 11.72
C LEU A 53 -14.16 7.93 12.34
N GLU A 54 -14.85 9.07 12.52
CA GLU A 54 -14.24 10.37 12.82
C GLU A 54 -13.03 10.67 11.92
N ALA A 55 -13.18 10.44 10.60
CA ALA A 55 -12.07 10.54 9.64
C ALA A 55 -12.49 11.05 8.25
N ALA A 56 -11.53 11.57 7.50
CA ALA A 56 -11.70 12.01 6.13
C ALA A 56 -10.77 11.22 5.20
N PHE A 57 -11.20 11.02 3.97
CA PHE A 57 -10.38 10.38 2.93
C PHE A 57 -9.80 11.44 2.00
N VAL A 58 -8.50 11.39 1.78
CA VAL A 58 -7.75 12.41 1.04
C VAL A 58 -7.18 11.80 -0.23
N ASP A 59 -7.46 12.40 -1.37
CA ASP A 59 -6.76 12.13 -2.62
C ASP A 59 -5.46 12.95 -2.63
N TYR A 60 -4.33 12.24 -2.60
CA TYR A 60 -2.99 12.82 -2.62
C TYR A 60 -2.21 12.41 -3.88
N GLY A 61 -2.89 11.84 -4.89
CA GLY A 61 -2.32 11.43 -6.17
C GLY A 61 -1.88 9.96 -6.24
N ALA A 62 -2.21 9.14 -5.23
CA ALA A 62 -2.03 7.69 -5.27
C ALA A 62 -3.30 6.99 -5.80
N GLU A 63 -3.19 5.70 -6.15
CA GLU A 63 -4.35 4.90 -6.60
C GLU A 63 -5.43 4.75 -5.52
N ARG A 64 -5.04 4.81 -4.25
CA ARG A 64 -5.93 4.71 -3.10
C ARG A 64 -5.89 5.98 -2.27
N ASN A 65 -7.07 6.43 -1.84
CA ASN A 65 -7.18 7.58 -0.96
C ASN A 65 -6.56 7.27 0.41
N GLY A 66 -5.84 8.24 0.96
CA GLY A 66 -5.30 8.15 2.31
C GLY A 66 -6.37 8.39 3.37
N PHE A 67 -6.13 7.90 4.57
CA PHE A 67 -7.01 7.99 5.73
C PHE A 67 -6.49 9.05 6.71
N LEU A 68 -7.24 10.13 6.90
CA LEU A 68 -6.91 11.23 7.81
C LEU A 68 -7.90 11.27 8.98
N PRO A 69 -7.53 10.79 10.18
CA PRO A 69 -8.40 10.82 11.35
C PRO A 69 -8.48 12.23 11.98
N LEU A 70 -9.59 12.53 12.65
CA LEU A 70 -9.86 13.81 13.32
C LEU A 70 -8.75 14.24 14.28
N LYS A 71 -8.15 13.28 14.99
CA LYS A 71 -7.06 13.52 15.96
C LYS A 71 -5.77 14.02 15.32
N GLU A 72 -5.61 13.86 14.01
CA GLU A 72 -4.42 14.22 13.23
C GLU A 72 -4.63 15.50 12.38
N ILE A 73 -5.70 16.25 12.68
CA ILE A 73 -6.02 17.53 12.01
C ILE A 73 -5.52 18.71 12.85
N SER A 74 -4.68 19.55 12.23
CA SER A 74 -4.15 20.79 12.79
C SER A 74 -5.25 21.82 12.94
N ARG A 75 -5.15 22.62 14.00
CA ARG A 75 -6.11 23.70 14.31
C ARG A 75 -6.16 24.78 13.23
N GLU A 76 -5.14 24.88 12.38
CA GLU A 76 -5.11 25.83 11.26
C GLU A 76 -6.20 25.56 10.21
N TYR A 77 -6.67 24.30 10.10
CA TYR A 77 -7.75 23.91 9.19
C TYR A 77 -9.14 24.04 9.81
N PHE A 78 -9.24 24.44 11.09
CA PHE A 78 -10.53 24.58 11.76
C PHE A 78 -11.16 25.92 11.37
N PRO A 79 -12.47 25.98 11.11
CA PRO A 79 -13.15 27.24 10.84
C PRO A 79 -13.00 28.22 12.02
N ILE A 80 -12.74 29.50 11.71
CA ILE A 80 -12.49 30.58 12.69
C ILE A 80 -13.62 30.72 13.74
N LYS A 81 -14.85 30.32 13.40
CA LYS A 81 -16.01 30.37 14.32
C LYS A 81 -15.97 29.33 15.44
N ILE A 82 -15.10 28.32 15.33
CA ILE A 82 -15.09 27.10 16.16
C ILE A 82 -13.91 27.09 17.14
N SER A 83 -12.91 27.96 16.99
CA SER A 83 -11.67 27.95 17.79
C SER A 83 -11.83 28.31 19.28
N SER A 84 -13.01 28.76 19.72
CA SER A 84 -13.22 29.38 21.04
C SER A 84 -14.02 28.55 22.06
N TYR A 85 -14.61 27.40 21.67
CA TYR A 85 -15.41 26.57 22.58
C TYR A 85 -14.80 25.19 22.83
N ASN A 86 -15.09 24.60 23.99
CA ASN A 86 -14.51 23.35 24.49
C ASN A 86 -15.39 22.13 24.17
N ASN A 87 -16.15 22.17 23.06
CA ASN A 87 -17.07 21.10 22.68
C ASN A 87 -16.38 19.97 21.91
N LYS A 88 -16.87 18.74 22.06
CA LYS A 88 -16.52 17.61 21.20
C LYS A 88 -17.00 17.93 19.78
N TYR A 89 -16.07 18.20 18.88
CA TYR A 89 -16.36 18.51 17.47
C TYR A 89 -16.55 17.24 16.66
N CYS A 90 -17.52 17.27 15.74
CA CYS A 90 -17.61 16.26 14.69
C CYS A 90 -16.73 16.69 13.51
N ILE A 91 -16.14 15.72 12.81
CA ILE A 91 -15.29 16.01 11.65
C ILE A 91 -16.03 16.76 10.52
N LYS A 92 -17.36 16.58 10.42
CA LYS A 92 -18.23 17.30 9.49
C LYS A 92 -18.27 18.81 9.72
N ASP A 93 -18.01 19.26 10.95
CA ASP A 93 -18.03 20.67 11.29
C ASP A 93 -16.68 21.35 11.01
N ILE A 94 -15.62 20.54 10.82
CA ILE A 94 -14.24 21.01 10.68
C ILE A 94 -13.81 21.04 9.22
N LEU A 95 -14.12 19.99 8.46
CA LEU A 95 -13.65 19.81 7.09
C LEU A 95 -14.80 19.84 6.08
N GLN A 96 -14.47 20.20 4.84
CA GLN A 96 -15.41 20.16 3.70
C GLN A 96 -14.86 19.29 2.56
N GLU A 97 -15.74 18.65 1.81
CA GLU A 97 -15.36 17.93 0.59
C GLU A 97 -14.82 18.91 -0.45
N GLY A 98 -13.75 18.53 -1.15
CA GLY A 98 -13.04 19.40 -2.09
C GLY A 98 -12.03 20.36 -1.45
N GLN A 99 -11.93 20.41 -0.12
CA GLN A 99 -10.94 21.24 0.57
C GLN A 99 -9.51 20.70 0.33
N GLU A 100 -8.59 21.60 -0.04
CA GLU A 100 -7.17 21.29 -0.17
C GLU A 100 -6.46 21.34 1.19
N ILE A 101 -5.60 20.36 1.47
CA ILE A 101 -4.87 20.24 2.73
C ILE A 101 -3.46 19.71 2.50
N ILE A 102 -2.50 20.15 3.31
CA ILE A 102 -1.15 19.60 3.34
C ILE A 102 -1.14 18.41 4.29
N VAL A 103 -0.73 17.25 3.77
CA VAL A 103 -0.71 15.99 4.50
C VAL A 103 0.66 15.34 4.42
N GLN A 104 1.08 14.69 5.50
CA GLN A 104 2.25 13.83 5.55
C GLN A 104 1.80 12.37 5.73
N ILE A 105 2.50 11.45 5.08
CA ILE A 105 2.31 10.01 5.30
C ILE A 105 2.93 9.62 6.65
N ASP A 106 2.10 9.29 7.64
CA ASP A 106 2.55 8.72 8.92
C ASP A 106 2.81 7.22 8.78
N LYS A 107 1.89 6.50 8.13
CA LYS A 107 2.01 5.06 7.86
C LYS A 107 1.68 4.77 6.41
N GLU A 108 2.49 3.92 5.79
CA GLU A 108 2.32 3.54 4.39
C GLU A 108 1.07 2.69 4.15
N GLU A 109 0.72 2.55 2.88
CA GLU A 109 -0.36 1.67 2.44
C GLU A 109 -0.04 0.23 2.82
N ARG A 110 -1.06 -0.51 3.26
CA ARG A 110 -0.89 -1.89 3.69
C ARG A 110 -2.07 -2.75 3.25
N GLY A 111 -1.77 -3.79 2.49
CA GLY A 111 -2.78 -4.76 2.04
C GLY A 111 -3.87 -4.06 1.25
N SER A 112 -5.08 -3.96 1.81
CA SER A 112 -6.22 -3.23 1.24
C SER A 112 -6.42 -1.82 1.81
N LYS A 113 -5.66 -1.42 2.84
CA LYS A 113 -5.81 -0.13 3.53
C LYS A 113 -4.93 0.94 2.87
N GLY A 114 -5.51 2.11 2.61
CA GLY A 114 -4.76 3.29 2.19
C GLY A 114 -3.82 3.81 3.28
N ALA A 115 -2.92 4.72 2.90
CA ALA A 115 -1.92 5.29 3.80
C ALA A 115 -2.59 6.08 4.94
N ALA A 116 -2.04 6.00 6.15
CA ALA A 116 -2.48 6.86 7.26
C ALA A 116 -1.79 8.23 7.12
N LEU A 117 -2.59 9.28 7.13
CA LEU A 117 -2.15 10.65 6.91
C LEU A 117 -2.26 11.48 8.19
N THR A 118 -1.42 12.50 8.29
CA THR A 118 -1.49 13.53 9.33
C THR A 118 -1.23 14.91 8.75
N THR A 119 -1.87 15.94 9.30
CA THR A 119 -1.56 17.35 9.00
C THR A 119 -0.55 17.94 9.99
N PHE A 120 -0.22 17.19 11.05
CA PHE A 120 0.88 17.52 11.95
C PHE A 120 2.21 17.13 11.31
N ILE A 121 2.64 17.97 10.37
CA ILE A 121 3.90 17.79 9.66
C ILE A 121 5.05 17.69 10.66
N SER A 122 5.93 16.74 10.42
CA SER A 122 7.15 16.50 11.18
C SER A 122 8.35 16.57 10.24
N LEU A 123 9.30 17.44 10.54
CA LEU A 123 10.53 17.61 9.76
C LEU A 123 11.72 17.16 10.60
N ALA A 124 12.14 15.92 10.36
CA ALA A 124 13.25 15.30 11.06
C ALA A 124 14.60 15.83 10.56
N GLY A 125 15.36 16.44 11.46
CA GLY A 125 16.76 16.77 11.27
C GLY A 125 17.69 15.76 11.93
N SER A 126 18.96 16.16 12.01
CA SER A 126 20.04 15.42 12.66
C SER A 126 19.83 15.29 14.16
N TYR A 127 19.49 16.41 14.81
CA TYR A 127 19.43 16.55 16.27
C TYR A 127 18.01 16.88 16.72
N LEU A 128 17.25 17.59 15.89
CA LEU A 128 15.92 18.08 16.22
C LEU A 128 14.87 17.53 15.28
N VAL A 129 13.63 17.44 15.77
CA VAL A 129 12.44 17.25 14.93
C VAL A 129 11.55 18.46 15.13
N LEU A 130 11.36 19.23 14.05
CA LEU A 130 10.48 20.40 14.05
C LEU A 130 9.05 19.95 13.74
N MET A 131 8.11 20.36 14.58
CA MET A 131 6.67 20.14 14.44
C MET A 131 5.98 21.49 14.22
N PRO A 132 5.99 22.05 12.99
CA PRO A 132 5.51 23.41 12.75
C PRO A 132 4.02 23.62 13.07
N ASN A 133 3.23 22.56 12.99
CA ASN A 133 1.77 22.62 13.10
C ASN A 133 1.25 22.12 14.47
N ASN A 134 2.14 21.81 15.41
CA ASN A 134 1.76 21.24 16.70
C ASN A 134 2.55 21.85 17.88
N PRO A 135 2.02 22.90 18.54
CA PRO A 135 2.70 23.51 19.68
C PRO A 135 2.72 22.61 20.92
N LYS A 136 1.84 21.61 20.97
CA LYS A 136 1.80 20.65 22.10
C LYS A 136 2.86 19.57 21.97
N ALA A 137 3.36 19.32 20.76
CA ALA A 137 4.40 18.33 20.52
C ALA A 137 5.77 18.94 20.78
N GLY A 138 6.28 18.75 22.00
CA GLY A 138 7.62 19.18 22.36
C GLY A 138 8.26 18.31 23.42
N GLY A 139 9.59 18.29 23.47
CA GLY A 139 10.34 17.66 24.56
C GLY A 139 11.63 16.98 24.13
N ILE A 140 12.09 16.06 24.96
CA ILE A 140 13.37 15.37 24.80
C ILE A 140 13.08 13.88 24.60
N SER A 141 13.81 13.25 23.66
CA SER A 141 13.75 11.81 23.40
C SER A 141 13.72 10.99 24.69
N ARG A 142 12.87 9.95 24.70
CA ARG A 142 12.69 9.08 25.87
C ARG A 142 13.93 8.25 26.20
N ARG A 143 14.85 8.11 25.25
CA ARG A 143 16.13 7.39 25.47
C ARG A 143 17.15 8.20 26.27
N ILE A 144 16.86 9.48 26.55
CA ILE A 144 17.75 10.38 27.28
C ILE A 144 17.20 10.53 28.69
N GLU A 145 17.98 10.08 29.66
CA GLU A 145 17.69 10.08 31.09
C GLU A 145 18.85 10.71 31.86
N GLY A 146 18.65 10.99 33.16
CA GLY A 146 19.70 11.55 34.02
C GLY A 146 20.09 13.00 33.68
N ASN A 147 21.36 13.34 33.91
CA ASN A 147 21.89 14.71 33.83
C ASN A 147 21.85 15.29 32.41
N ASP A 148 22.07 14.45 31.39
CA ASP A 148 21.99 14.88 29.98
C ASP A 148 20.60 15.42 29.64
N ARG A 149 19.55 14.87 30.27
CA ARG A 149 18.17 15.33 30.06
C ARG A 149 17.94 16.70 30.68
N THR A 150 18.52 16.98 31.84
CA THR A 150 18.39 18.29 32.49
C THR A 150 19.12 19.37 31.70
N GLU A 151 20.35 19.08 31.25
CA GLU A 151 21.15 20.00 30.43
C GLU A 151 20.45 20.32 29.11
N LEU A 152 19.98 19.30 28.38
CA LEU A 152 19.24 19.53 27.13
C LEU A 152 17.93 20.29 27.33
N LYS A 153 17.30 20.18 28.51
CA LYS A 153 16.08 20.93 28.82
C LYS A 153 16.38 22.42 28.99
N GLU A 154 17.50 22.75 29.62
CA GLU A 154 17.98 24.13 29.76
C GLU A 154 18.31 24.72 28.38
N ILE A 155 19.07 24.00 27.55
CA ILE A 155 19.40 24.44 26.19
C ILE A 155 18.14 24.58 25.32
N LEU A 156 17.18 23.67 25.43
CA LEU A 156 15.93 23.77 24.68
C LEU A 156 15.09 24.99 25.09
N SER A 157 15.18 25.41 26.36
CA SER A 157 14.46 26.60 26.84
C SER A 157 15.06 27.92 26.33
N SER A 158 16.35 27.94 25.95
CA SER A 158 17.02 29.12 25.40
C SER A 158 16.87 29.27 23.88
N LEU A 159 16.49 28.20 23.17
CA LEU A 159 16.27 28.23 21.72
C LEU A 159 15.05 29.08 21.34
N LYS A 160 15.23 29.97 20.36
CA LYS A 160 14.16 30.84 19.84
C LYS A 160 13.26 30.08 18.85
N LEU A 161 12.19 29.47 19.36
CA LEU A 161 11.19 28.81 18.53
C LEU A 161 10.04 29.76 18.19
N PRO A 162 9.61 29.88 16.91
CA PRO A 162 8.44 30.66 16.54
C PRO A 162 7.16 30.16 17.23
N GLU A 163 6.23 31.06 17.52
CA GLU A 163 4.96 30.72 18.16
C GLU A 163 4.16 29.70 17.34
N GLY A 164 3.48 28.78 18.04
CA GLY A 164 2.66 27.75 17.41
C GLY A 164 3.42 26.52 16.93
N MET A 165 4.76 26.51 16.98
CA MET A 165 5.58 25.36 16.61
C MET A 165 6.00 24.54 17.83
N GLY A 166 6.28 23.27 17.61
CA GLY A 166 6.84 22.34 18.60
C GLY A 166 8.23 21.83 18.17
N LEU A 167 9.04 21.41 19.15
CA LEU A 167 10.41 20.93 18.92
C LEU A 167 10.71 19.72 19.79
N ILE A 168 11.25 18.67 19.17
CA ILE A 168 11.67 17.44 19.87
C ILE A 168 13.16 17.21 19.67
N VAL A 169 13.91 17.04 20.77
CA VAL A 169 15.34 16.69 20.72
C VAL A 169 15.51 15.18 20.55
N ARG A 170 16.28 14.78 19.53
CA ARG A 170 16.63 13.40 19.21
C ARG A 170 17.81 12.92 20.06
N THR A 171 18.00 11.61 20.14
CA THR A 171 19.12 10.99 20.86
C THR A 171 20.50 11.44 20.36
N ALA A 172 20.62 11.79 19.08
CA ALA A 172 21.89 12.30 18.54
C ALA A 172 22.22 13.74 18.96
N GLY A 173 21.29 14.45 19.63
CA GLY A 173 21.51 15.78 20.17
C GLY A 173 22.26 15.79 21.52
N ILE A 174 22.52 14.63 22.13
CA ILE A 174 23.31 14.54 23.38
C ILE A 174 24.72 15.10 23.12
N GLY A 175 25.18 15.98 24.01
CA GLY A 175 26.51 16.59 23.96
C GLY A 175 26.72 17.60 22.82
N LYS A 176 25.65 18.04 22.16
CA LYS A 176 25.71 19.09 21.13
C LYS A 176 25.49 20.47 21.74
N THR A 177 26.19 21.45 21.17
CA THR A 177 26.17 22.82 21.66
C THR A 177 24.86 23.52 21.29
N MET A 178 24.55 24.63 21.94
CA MET A 178 23.39 25.45 21.61
C MET A 178 23.43 25.92 20.13
N GLU A 179 24.62 26.28 19.63
CA GLU A 179 24.83 26.74 18.25
C GLU A 179 24.50 25.64 17.24
N ASP A 180 24.92 24.39 17.50
CA ASP A 180 24.61 23.24 16.64
C ASP A 180 23.10 23.00 16.55
N LEU A 181 22.39 23.10 17.68
CA LEU A 181 20.94 22.92 17.74
C LEU A 181 20.21 24.09 17.07
N GLU A 182 20.66 25.33 17.24
CA GLU A 182 20.08 26.50 16.60
C GLU A 182 20.26 26.46 15.07
N TRP A 183 21.41 25.97 14.60
CA TRP A 183 21.68 25.77 13.19
C TRP A 183 20.74 24.71 12.58
N ASP A 184 20.58 23.55 13.24
CA ASP A 184 19.65 22.50 12.79
C ASP A 184 18.20 23.04 12.75
N LEU A 185 17.79 23.77 13.78
CA LEU A 185 16.47 24.43 13.85
C LEU A 185 16.26 25.39 12.67
N THR A 186 17.22 26.25 12.38
CA THR A 186 17.14 27.24 11.29
C THR A 186 16.98 26.56 9.93
N LEU A 187 17.71 25.47 9.70
CA LEU A 187 17.59 24.69 8.47
C LEU A 187 16.18 24.07 8.32
N ARG A 188 15.60 23.56 9.41
CA ARG A 188 14.23 23.02 9.42
C ARG A 188 13.18 24.10 9.20
N LEU A 189 13.35 25.29 9.78
CA LEU A 189 12.46 26.43 9.56
C LEU A 189 12.47 26.87 8.08
N LYS A 190 13.66 26.96 7.47
CA LYS A 190 13.80 27.27 6.04
C LYS A 190 13.16 26.20 5.16
N HIS A 191 13.30 24.93 5.53
CA HIS A 191 12.64 23.83 4.83
C HIS A 191 11.12 23.96 4.91
N TRP A 192 10.57 24.25 6.10
CA TRP A 192 9.13 24.45 6.28
C TRP A 192 8.58 25.62 5.44
N GLN A 193 9.29 26.75 5.42
CA GLN A 193 8.93 27.88 4.56
C GLN A 193 8.90 27.51 3.07
N THR A 194 9.82 26.64 2.64
CA THR A 194 9.89 26.16 1.25
C THR A 194 8.70 25.27 0.92
N ILE A 195 8.32 24.35 1.82
CA ILE A 195 7.12 23.50 1.70
C ILE A 195 5.87 24.36 1.54
N LYS A 196 5.67 25.38 2.40
CA LYS A 196 4.51 26.30 2.27
C LYS A 196 4.47 27.01 0.92
N LYS A 197 5.60 27.61 0.51
CA LYS A 197 5.68 28.32 -0.78
C LYS A 197 5.34 27.43 -1.96
N ILE A 198 5.78 26.17 -1.95
CA ILE A 198 5.46 25.20 -3.00
C ILE A 198 3.97 24.83 -2.95
N ALA A 199 3.41 24.63 -1.76
CA ALA A 199 2.00 24.32 -1.57
C ALA A 199 1.07 25.45 -2.04
N ASP A 200 1.45 26.71 -1.87
CA ASP A 200 0.66 27.86 -2.30
C ASP A 200 0.68 28.05 -3.82
N ASN A 201 1.78 27.66 -4.48
CA ASN A 201 2.01 27.89 -5.92
C ASN A 201 1.30 26.88 -6.84
N LYS A 202 0.86 25.73 -6.33
CA LYS A 202 0.26 24.65 -7.14
C LYS A 202 -1.04 24.14 -6.51
N THR A 203 -1.98 23.74 -7.34
CA THR A 203 -3.26 23.12 -6.92
C THR A 203 -3.07 21.63 -6.65
N ALA A 204 -3.83 21.07 -5.72
CA ALA A 204 -3.81 19.64 -5.39
C ALA A 204 -4.40 18.77 -6.54
N PRO A 205 -4.08 17.46 -6.61
CA PRO A 205 -3.13 16.72 -5.78
C PRO A 205 -1.71 16.69 -6.38
N PHE A 206 -0.68 16.88 -5.54
CA PHE A 206 0.72 16.70 -5.95
C PHE A 206 1.69 16.47 -4.78
N LEU A 207 2.85 15.88 -5.08
CA LEU A 207 3.96 15.68 -4.15
C LEU A 207 4.71 17.01 -3.91
N ILE A 208 4.74 17.47 -2.65
CA ILE A 208 5.49 18.68 -2.25
C ILE A 208 6.93 18.31 -1.90
N TYR A 209 7.10 17.27 -1.09
CA TYR A 209 8.40 16.84 -0.58
C TYR A 209 8.47 15.31 -0.57
N GLN A 210 9.50 14.79 -1.23
CA GLN A 210 9.88 13.38 -1.17
C GLN A 210 10.92 13.21 -0.06
N GLU A 211 10.65 12.30 0.88
CA GLU A 211 11.61 11.89 1.88
C GLU A 211 12.84 11.27 1.21
N SER A 212 13.99 11.40 1.87
CA SER A 212 15.25 11.04 1.24
C SER A 212 15.44 9.52 1.10
N ASN A 213 16.34 9.12 0.20
CA ASN A 213 16.81 7.75 -0.03
C ASN A 213 17.33 7.08 1.28
N VAL A 214 17.31 5.76 1.36
CA VAL A 214 17.81 4.93 2.48
C VAL A 214 19.16 5.38 3.02
N ILE A 215 20.11 5.75 2.15
CA ILE A 215 21.44 6.20 2.57
C ILE A 215 21.34 7.47 3.42
N ILE A 216 20.56 8.43 2.96
CA ILE A 216 20.36 9.70 3.64
C ILE A 216 19.58 9.49 4.95
N ARG A 217 18.53 8.66 4.92
CA ARG A 217 17.78 8.29 6.12
C ARG A 217 18.70 7.64 7.16
N ALA A 218 19.56 6.72 6.72
CA ALA A 218 20.49 6.02 7.58
C ALA A 218 21.52 6.97 8.20
N ILE A 219 22.06 7.92 7.42
CA ILE A 219 22.96 8.97 7.94
C ILE A 219 22.24 9.84 8.96
N ARG A 220 21.02 10.31 8.68
CA ARG A 220 20.25 11.13 9.62
C ARG A 220 19.95 10.39 10.93
N ASP A 221 19.57 9.12 10.83
CA ASP A 221 18.98 8.39 11.94
C ASP A 221 20.02 7.61 12.77
N TYR A 222 21.09 7.11 12.15
CA TYR A 222 22.09 6.25 12.82
C TYR A 222 23.45 6.86 13.01
N LEU A 223 23.75 8.03 12.42
CA LEU A 223 25.09 8.60 12.55
C LEU A 223 25.32 9.14 13.97
N ARG A 224 25.93 8.27 14.79
CA ARG A 224 26.28 8.53 16.18
C ARG A 224 27.80 8.72 16.32
N PRO A 225 28.26 9.40 17.40
CA PRO A 225 29.68 9.64 17.63
C PRO A 225 30.53 8.36 17.71
N ASP A 226 29.95 7.24 18.15
CA ASP A 226 30.60 5.93 18.29
C ASP A 226 30.85 5.21 16.95
N ILE A 227 30.30 5.72 15.84
CA ILE A 227 30.64 5.23 14.49
C ILE A 227 32.01 5.76 14.10
N GLY A 228 32.97 4.84 13.93
CA GLY A 228 34.34 5.17 13.59
C GLY A 228 34.53 5.51 12.11
N GLU A 229 33.91 4.73 11.22
CA GLU A 229 34.11 4.82 9.76
C GLU A 229 32.79 4.60 9.00
N ILE A 230 32.63 5.32 7.89
CA ILE A 230 31.57 5.12 6.89
C ILE A 230 32.26 4.69 5.60
N LEU A 231 32.02 3.45 5.18
CA LEU A 231 32.63 2.87 3.97
C LEU A 231 31.59 2.78 2.87
N ILE A 232 31.92 3.33 1.71
CA ILE A 232 31.05 3.38 0.54
C ILE A 232 31.81 2.77 -0.63
N ASP A 233 31.19 1.84 -1.35
CA ASP A 233 31.81 1.15 -2.49
C ASP A 233 31.71 1.91 -3.83
N ASN A 234 30.78 2.88 -3.94
CA ASN A 234 30.53 3.64 -5.15
C ASN A 234 30.98 5.12 -5.03
N PRO A 235 31.86 5.62 -5.91
CA PRO A 235 32.38 6.98 -5.83
C PRO A 235 31.32 8.07 -6.07
N LYS A 236 30.31 7.80 -6.90
CA LYS A 236 29.20 8.75 -7.13
C LYS A 236 28.40 8.96 -5.86
N VAL A 237 28.07 7.85 -5.19
CA VAL A 237 27.33 7.86 -3.92
C VAL A 237 28.15 8.51 -2.81
N LEU A 238 29.47 8.30 -2.79
CA LEU A 238 30.34 8.95 -1.82
C LEU A 238 30.29 10.47 -1.91
N ASN A 239 30.30 11.04 -3.11
CA ASN A 239 30.19 12.48 -3.30
C ASN A 239 28.82 13.01 -2.83
N LEU A 240 27.73 12.32 -3.20
CA LEU A 240 26.38 12.64 -2.73
C LEU A 240 26.29 12.62 -1.21
N VAL A 241 26.90 11.63 -0.56
CA VAL A 241 26.92 11.50 0.90
C VAL A 241 27.71 12.65 1.54
N LYS A 242 28.86 13.04 0.99
CA LYS A 242 29.65 14.18 1.49
C LYS A 242 28.91 15.50 1.38
N GLU A 243 28.29 15.76 0.23
CA GLU A 243 27.43 16.94 0.03
C GLU A 243 26.28 16.93 1.03
N HIS A 244 25.64 15.78 1.22
CA HIS A 244 24.51 15.67 2.12
C HIS A 244 24.89 15.86 3.59
N ILE A 245 25.97 15.25 4.08
CA ILE A 245 26.44 15.43 5.46
C ILE A 245 26.79 16.89 5.74
N THR A 246 27.40 17.56 4.76
CA THR A 246 27.69 19.00 4.85
C THR A 246 26.39 19.81 4.94
N SER A 247 25.39 19.46 4.12
CA SER A 247 24.05 20.07 4.15
C SER A 247 23.28 19.79 5.45
N LEU A 248 23.59 18.70 6.17
CA LEU A 248 23.01 18.33 7.46
C LEU A 248 23.71 18.99 8.66
N GLY A 249 24.79 19.74 8.43
CA GLY A 249 25.53 20.43 9.49
C GLY A 249 26.39 19.49 10.33
N ARG A 250 26.85 18.39 9.74
CA ARG A 250 27.71 17.41 10.42
C ARG A 250 29.10 17.29 9.78
N PRO A 251 29.86 18.40 9.65
CA PRO A 251 31.17 18.36 9.02
C PRO A 251 32.16 17.45 9.79
N ASP A 252 31.92 17.23 11.08
CA ASP A 252 32.67 16.33 11.97
C ASP A 252 32.81 14.89 11.43
N PHE A 253 31.85 14.42 10.63
CA PHE A 253 31.88 13.08 10.05
C PHE A 253 32.50 13.01 8.64
N THR A 254 32.82 14.14 8.02
CA THR A 254 33.37 14.17 6.65
C THR A 254 34.67 13.37 6.54
N ASN A 255 35.51 13.44 7.57
CA ASN A 255 36.80 12.73 7.63
C ASN A 255 36.64 11.21 7.85
N LYS A 256 35.47 10.77 8.33
CA LYS A 256 35.15 9.36 8.58
C LYS A 256 34.61 8.65 7.33
N ILE A 257 34.23 9.40 6.29
CA ILE A 257 33.75 8.84 5.01
C ILE A 257 34.94 8.42 4.17
N LYS A 258 35.03 7.14 3.84
CA LYS A 258 36.09 6.57 3.00
C LYS A 258 35.48 5.78 1.84
N LEU A 259 36.15 5.86 0.70
CA LEU A 259 35.86 5.02 -0.45
C LEU A 259 36.43 3.62 -0.18
N TYR A 260 35.64 2.60 -0.39
CA TYR A 260 36.11 1.23 -0.44
C TYR A 260 36.52 0.89 -1.87
N THR A 261 37.78 0.50 -2.05
CA THR A 261 38.37 0.16 -3.37
C THR A 261 38.93 -1.26 -3.42
N GLY A 262 38.56 -2.12 -2.47
CA GLY A 262 39.00 -3.51 -2.45
C GLY A 262 38.37 -4.33 -3.58
N GLU A 263 39.08 -5.36 -4.03
CA GLU A 263 38.57 -6.28 -5.06
C GLU A 263 37.42 -7.16 -4.54
N VAL A 264 37.51 -7.56 -3.27
CA VAL A 264 36.45 -8.33 -2.60
C VAL A 264 35.27 -7.40 -2.31
N PRO A 265 34.00 -7.79 -2.59
CA PRO A 265 32.85 -6.95 -2.28
C PRO A 265 32.80 -6.52 -0.81
N LEU A 266 32.37 -5.28 -0.56
CA LEU A 266 32.41 -4.64 0.76
C LEU A 266 31.85 -5.52 1.89
N PHE A 267 30.65 -6.08 1.72
CA PHE A 267 29.99 -6.88 2.75
C PHE A 267 30.65 -8.25 2.95
N SER A 268 31.20 -8.85 1.88
CA SER A 268 31.97 -10.08 1.97
C SER A 268 33.31 -9.87 2.68
N HIS A 269 33.99 -8.75 2.43
CA HIS A 269 35.23 -8.38 3.12
C HIS A 269 35.02 -8.27 4.64
N TYR A 270 33.88 -7.73 5.07
CA TYR A 270 33.49 -7.65 6.49
C TYR A 270 32.76 -8.90 7.02
N GLN A 271 32.59 -9.95 6.21
CA GLN A 271 31.96 -11.22 6.58
C GLN A 271 30.52 -11.09 7.11
N ILE A 272 29.77 -10.12 6.59
CA ILE A 272 28.38 -9.89 6.99
C ILE A 272 27.35 -10.44 6.00
N GLU A 273 27.75 -10.84 4.79
CA GLU A 273 26.82 -11.34 3.78
C GLU A 273 26.01 -12.55 4.28
N SER A 274 26.67 -13.51 4.94
CA SER A 274 25.99 -14.68 5.52
C SER A 274 25.00 -14.31 6.64
N GLN A 275 25.27 -13.22 7.37
CA GLN A 275 24.38 -12.70 8.42
C GLN A 275 23.19 -11.93 7.82
N ILE A 276 23.36 -11.32 6.65
CA ILE A 276 22.27 -10.71 5.87
C ILE A 276 21.37 -11.82 5.32
N GLU A 277 21.94 -12.86 4.73
CA GLU A 277 21.19 -14.04 4.24
C GLU A 277 20.38 -14.71 5.35
N SER A 278 20.87 -14.69 6.59
CA SER A 278 20.14 -15.22 7.74
C SER A 278 18.82 -14.47 8.01
N ALA A 279 18.65 -13.23 7.51
CA ALA A 279 17.39 -12.48 7.60
C ALA A 279 16.32 -12.98 6.61
N PHE A 280 16.72 -13.67 5.54
CA PHE A 280 15.80 -14.29 4.56
C PHE A 280 15.44 -15.73 4.94
N GLN A 281 16.23 -16.38 5.79
CA GLN A 281 16.00 -17.76 6.20
C GLN A 281 14.82 -17.90 7.16
N ARG A 282 14.12 -19.02 7.11
CA ARG A 282 13.08 -19.37 8.09
C ARG A 282 13.68 -19.81 9.44
N GLU A 283 14.74 -20.61 9.39
CA GLU A 283 15.46 -21.13 10.56
C GLU A 283 16.83 -20.43 10.68
N VAL A 284 17.16 -19.91 11.87
CA VAL A 284 18.44 -19.26 12.16
C VAL A 284 19.16 -20.02 13.28
N ARG A 285 20.42 -20.38 13.04
CA ARG A 285 21.25 -21.14 13.99
C ARG A 285 21.77 -20.25 15.12
N LEU A 286 21.75 -20.78 16.33
CA LEU A 286 22.31 -20.16 17.53
C LEU A 286 23.78 -20.62 17.76
N PRO A 287 24.60 -19.82 18.46
CA PRO A 287 26.00 -20.15 18.73
C PRO A 287 26.24 -21.55 19.32
N SER A 288 25.41 -21.97 20.28
CA SER A 288 25.53 -23.29 20.92
C SER A 288 24.88 -24.44 20.13
N GLY A 289 24.46 -24.19 18.88
CA GLY A 289 23.91 -25.20 17.97
C GLY A 289 22.39 -25.35 18.00
N GLY A 290 21.70 -24.60 18.86
CA GLY A 290 20.24 -24.47 18.81
C GLY A 290 19.77 -23.71 17.55
N SER A 291 18.48 -23.48 17.42
CA SER A 291 17.95 -22.63 16.35
C SER A 291 16.66 -21.94 16.77
N ILE A 292 16.40 -20.80 16.11
CA ILE A 292 15.09 -20.14 16.16
C ILE A 292 14.40 -20.29 14.81
N VAL A 293 13.10 -20.50 14.83
CA VAL A 293 12.26 -20.64 13.64
C VAL A 293 11.25 -19.50 13.63
N ILE A 294 11.24 -18.71 12.56
CA ILE A 294 10.41 -17.49 12.46
C ILE A 294 9.33 -17.71 11.40
N ASP A 295 8.07 -17.74 11.82
CA ASP A 295 6.90 -17.90 10.95
C ASP A 295 5.99 -16.67 11.01
N THR A 296 5.75 -16.05 9.84
CA THR A 296 4.85 -14.91 9.71
C THR A 296 3.46 -15.39 9.31
N THR A 297 2.45 -15.05 10.10
CA THR A 297 1.03 -15.31 9.80
C THR A 297 0.32 -14.03 9.40
N GLU A 298 -0.99 -14.11 9.11
CA GLU A 298 -1.81 -12.93 8.81
C GLU A 298 -1.85 -11.91 9.96
N ALA A 299 -1.96 -12.40 11.21
CA ALA A 299 -2.18 -11.55 12.38
C ALA A 299 -0.92 -11.27 13.20
N LEU A 300 -0.02 -12.24 13.30
CA LEU A 300 1.15 -12.19 14.17
C LEU A 300 2.36 -12.91 13.58
N THR A 301 3.54 -12.66 14.15
CA THR A 301 4.75 -13.46 13.89
C THR A 301 5.01 -14.40 15.05
N ALA A 302 5.11 -15.69 14.77
CA ALA A 302 5.44 -16.72 15.75
C ALA A 302 6.92 -17.06 15.66
N ILE A 303 7.58 -17.22 16.81
CA ILE A 303 8.98 -17.62 16.91
C ILE A 303 9.07 -18.83 17.82
N ASP A 304 9.60 -19.93 17.31
CA ASP A 304 9.86 -21.17 18.05
C ASP A 304 11.37 -21.34 18.31
N ILE A 305 11.74 -21.95 19.44
CA ILE A 305 13.13 -22.12 19.87
C ILE A 305 13.44 -23.61 20.05
N ASN A 306 14.39 -24.09 19.26
CA ASN A 306 14.85 -25.47 19.30
C ASN A 306 16.25 -25.57 19.92
N SER A 307 16.42 -26.50 20.88
CA SER A 307 17.74 -26.80 21.46
C SER A 307 18.58 -27.68 20.55
N ALA A 308 19.91 -27.59 20.68
CA ALA A 308 20.83 -28.46 19.96
C ALA A 308 20.70 -29.90 20.45
N ARG A 309 20.89 -30.89 19.55
CA ARG A 309 20.97 -32.32 19.91
C ARG A 309 22.18 -32.68 20.80
N SER A 310 23.05 -31.73 21.15
CA SER A 310 24.30 -31.98 21.86
C SER A 310 24.15 -31.90 23.38
N THR A 311 23.52 -32.91 23.98
CA THR A 311 23.56 -33.16 25.43
C THR A 311 24.88 -33.82 25.85
N LYS A 312 26.02 -33.12 25.72
CA LYS A 312 27.32 -33.60 26.26
C LYS A 312 27.39 -33.52 27.80
N GLY A 313 26.39 -34.07 28.49
CA GLY A 313 26.39 -34.27 29.95
C GLY A 313 26.05 -33.06 30.83
N MET A 314 25.63 -31.92 30.26
CA MET A 314 25.13 -30.78 31.03
C MET A 314 23.65 -30.96 31.42
N ASP A 315 23.27 -30.39 32.57
CA ASP A 315 21.89 -30.38 33.07
C ASP A 315 20.94 -29.76 32.03
N ILE A 316 19.82 -30.45 31.77
CA ILE A 316 18.80 -30.07 30.78
C ILE A 316 18.26 -28.67 31.11
N ALA A 317 18.06 -28.36 32.39
CA ALA A 317 17.55 -27.06 32.82
C ALA A 317 18.51 -25.92 32.49
N THR A 318 19.82 -26.14 32.64
CA THR A 318 20.85 -25.14 32.28
C THR A 318 20.97 -24.97 30.77
N THR A 319 20.84 -26.05 30.00
CA THR A 319 20.88 -26.02 28.54
C THR A 319 19.70 -25.24 27.97
N ALA A 320 18.49 -25.48 28.48
CA ALA A 320 17.29 -24.75 28.10
C ALA A 320 17.42 -23.25 28.40
N PHE A 321 17.90 -22.91 29.61
CA PHE A 321 18.11 -21.52 30.01
C PHE A 321 19.12 -20.78 29.12
N ASN A 322 20.30 -21.38 28.88
CA ASN A 322 21.33 -20.79 28.03
C ASN A 322 20.87 -20.65 26.57
N THR A 323 20.18 -21.65 26.04
CA THR A 323 19.63 -21.59 24.67
C THR A 323 18.61 -20.45 24.56
N ASN A 324 17.73 -20.28 25.56
CA ASN A 324 16.76 -19.18 25.57
C ASN A 324 17.45 -17.81 25.66
N LEU A 325 18.55 -17.67 26.40
CA LEU A 325 19.33 -16.42 26.44
C LEU A 325 19.96 -16.09 25.07
N GLU A 326 20.57 -17.08 24.41
CA GLU A 326 21.09 -16.90 23.05
C GLU A 326 19.98 -16.57 22.05
N ALA A 327 18.82 -17.22 22.19
CA ALA A 327 17.66 -16.95 21.36
C ALA A 327 17.16 -15.52 21.54
N VAL A 328 17.13 -14.97 22.76
CA VAL A 328 16.75 -13.57 23.01
C VAL A 328 17.64 -12.59 22.23
N ASP A 329 18.95 -12.78 22.29
CA ASP A 329 19.91 -11.93 21.56
C ASP A 329 19.65 -11.97 20.05
N GLU A 330 19.42 -13.17 19.52
CA GLU A 330 19.21 -13.40 18.09
C GLU A 330 17.84 -12.92 17.62
N ILE A 331 16.78 -13.12 18.40
CA ILE A 331 15.42 -12.64 18.11
C ILE A 331 15.41 -11.12 18.00
N ILE A 332 16.00 -10.41 18.97
CA ILE A 332 16.06 -8.96 18.95
C ILE A 332 16.88 -8.45 17.75
N ARG A 333 17.95 -9.16 17.37
CA ARG A 333 18.73 -8.87 16.16
C ARG A 333 17.88 -9.08 14.89
N GLN A 334 17.26 -10.24 14.73
CA GLN A 334 16.41 -10.58 13.59
C GLN A 334 15.20 -9.65 13.44
N MET A 335 14.59 -9.22 14.55
CA MET A 335 13.50 -8.24 14.56
C MET A 335 13.91 -6.91 13.92
N ARG A 336 15.18 -6.50 14.08
CA ARG A 336 15.72 -5.31 13.41
C ARG A 336 16.04 -5.59 11.94
N LEU A 337 16.81 -6.63 11.65
CA LEU A 337 17.26 -6.94 10.28
C LEU A 337 16.12 -7.18 9.30
N ARG A 338 15.01 -7.76 9.78
CA ARG A 338 13.82 -8.05 8.98
C ARG A 338 12.75 -6.96 9.07
N ASP A 339 12.96 -5.95 9.92
CA ASP A 339 11.96 -4.97 10.33
C ASP A 339 10.61 -5.59 10.73
N LEU A 340 10.65 -6.65 11.55
CA LEU A 340 9.43 -7.28 12.05
C LEU A 340 8.63 -6.30 12.90
N GLY A 341 7.33 -6.21 12.67
CA GLY A 341 6.48 -5.36 13.49
C GLY A 341 5.03 -5.84 13.56
N GLY A 342 4.29 -5.33 14.54
CA GLY A 342 3.01 -5.88 14.95
C GLY A 342 3.16 -6.77 16.18
N LEU A 343 2.26 -7.76 16.32
CA LEU A 343 2.28 -8.72 17.41
C LEU A 343 3.29 -9.84 17.08
N ILE A 344 4.15 -10.13 18.05
CA ILE A 344 5.15 -11.19 17.97
C ILE A 344 4.95 -12.08 19.20
N VAL A 345 4.92 -13.40 18.99
CA VAL A 345 4.78 -14.41 20.03
C VAL A 345 6.01 -15.30 19.98
N ILE A 346 6.67 -15.46 21.12
CA ILE A 346 7.88 -16.28 21.27
C ILE A 346 7.53 -17.49 22.14
N ASP A 347 7.77 -18.68 21.62
CA ASP A 347 7.68 -19.95 22.33
C ASP A 347 9.07 -20.31 22.88
N PHE A 348 9.26 -20.09 24.17
CA PHE A 348 10.53 -20.41 24.84
C PHE A 348 10.55 -21.88 25.25
N ILE A 349 11.75 -22.48 25.26
CA ILE A 349 11.92 -23.81 25.85
C ILE A 349 11.49 -23.73 27.32
N ASP A 350 10.64 -24.68 27.74
CA ASP A 350 10.07 -24.73 29.08
C ASP A 350 11.13 -24.64 30.18
N MET A 351 10.86 -23.77 31.17
CA MET A 351 11.70 -23.59 32.34
C MET A 351 10.88 -23.70 33.62
N ILE A 352 11.29 -24.62 34.50
CA ILE A 352 10.64 -24.84 35.81
C ILE A 352 10.92 -23.65 36.75
N SER A 353 12.10 -23.04 36.66
CA SER A 353 12.52 -21.94 37.53
C SER A 353 11.92 -20.60 37.09
N ILE A 354 11.09 -20.00 37.94
CA ILE A 354 10.55 -18.63 37.76
C ILE A 354 11.70 -17.60 37.72
N ARG A 355 12.83 -17.88 38.37
CA ARG A 355 14.00 -16.98 38.34
C ARG A 355 14.57 -16.89 36.92
N HIS A 356 14.73 -18.04 36.24
CA HIS A 356 15.22 -18.10 34.86
C HIS A 356 14.28 -17.38 33.90
N GLN A 357 12.96 -17.57 34.05
CA GLN A 357 11.94 -16.86 33.27
C GLN A 357 12.09 -15.34 33.41
N ARG A 358 12.22 -14.83 34.64
CA ARG A 358 12.39 -13.39 34.90
C ARG A 358 13.69 -12.84 34.32
N GLU A 359 14.77 -13.63 34.36
CA GLU A 359 16.07 -13.22 33.82
C GLU A 359 16.02 -13.09 32.30
N ILE A 360 15.38 -14.03 31.61
CA ILE A 360 15.13 -13.95 30.16
C ILE A 360 14.27 -12.74 29.81
N GLU A 361 13.17 -12.51 30.55
CA GLU A 361 12.35 -11.31 30.34
C GLU A 361 13.14 -10.01 30.54
N ASN A 362 14.01 -9.95 31.55
CA ASN A 362 14.84 -8.79 31.82
C ASN A 362 15.88 -8.58 30.73
N ASN A 363 16.58 -9.64 30.29
CA ASN A 363 17.54 -9.55 29.20
C ASN A 363 16.86 -9.06 27.91
N LEU A 364 15.68 -9.61 27.59
CA LEU A 364 14.87 -9.16 26.44
C LEU A 364 14.52 -7.68 26.53
N ARG A 365 14.14 -7.19 27.73
CA ARG A 365 13.86 -5.75 27.97
C ARG A 365 15.10 -4.88 27.78
N GLU A 366 16.25 -5.29 28.30
CA GLU A 366 17.50 -4.52 28.18
C GLU A 366 17.94 -4.39 26.72
N LEU A 367 17.92 -5.48 25.97
CA LEU A 367 18.30 -5.48 24.55
C LEU A 367 17.30 -4.71 23.68
N ALA A 368 16.00 -4.81 24.00
CA ALA A 368 14.96 -4.06 23.31
C ALA A 368 15.08 -2.54 23.46
N ARG A 369 15.74 -2.02 24.51
CA ARG A 369 15.96 -0.57 24.68
C ARG A 369 16.80 0.04 23.57
N GLN A 370 17.68 -0.75 22.96
CA GLN A 370 18.54 -0.31 21.86
C GLN A 370 17.77 -0.21 20.53
N ASP A 371 16.61 -0.88 20.40
CA ASP A 371 15.81 -0.85 19.18
C ASP A 371 15.23 0.54 18.92
N ARG A 372 15.21 0.93 17.64
CA ARG A 372 14.59 2.15 17.14
C ARG A 372 13.08 2.17 17.37
N ALA A 373 12.43 1.03 17.21
CA ALA A 373 10.98 0.86 17.33
C ALA A 373 10.56 0.80 18.81
N ARG A 374 9.37 1.33 19.13
CA ARG A 374 8.77 1.10 20.44
C ARG A 374 8.39 -0.37 20.58
N ILE A 375 8.91 -1.03 21.61
CA ILE A 375 8.57 -2.42 21.95
C ILE A 375 7.82 -2.44 23.28
N GLN A 376 6.71 -3.18 23.33
CA GLN A 376 5.98 -3.51 24.54
C GLN A 376 6.14 -5.00 24.79
N ILE A 377 6.66 -5.38 25.94
CA ILE A 377 6.99 -6.77 26.28
C ILE A 377 6.08 -7.22 27.41
N GLY A 378 5.39 -8.35 27.22
CA GLY A 378 4.59 -9.01 28.24
C GLY A 378 5.44 -9.78 29.25
N ARG A 379 4.83 -10.81 29.85
CA ARG A 379 5.50 -11.81 30.67
C ARG A 379 5.37 -13.17 30.01
N ILE A 380 6.22 -14.11 30.40
CA ILE A 380 6.05 -15.51 30.01
C ILE A 380 4.72 -16.00 30.62
N SER A 381 3.82 -16.45 29.76
CA SER A 381 2.50 -16.92 30.12
C SER A 381 2.56 -18.27 30.80
N ARG A 382 1.41 -18.74 31.31
CA ARG A 382 1.28 -20.10 31.85
C ARG A 382 1.57 -21.18 30.80
N PHE A 383 1.42 -20.85 29.51
CA PHE A 383 1.65 -21.76 28.39
C PHE A 383 3.08 -21.68 27.84
N GLY A 384 4.02 -21.00 28.51
CA GLY A 384 5.41 -20.86 28.03
C GLY A 384 5.62 -19.75 26.99
N LEU A 385 4.54 -19.19 26.45
CA LEU A 385 4.59 -18.14 25.43
C LEU A 385 4.87 -16.75 26.02
N LEU A 386 5.71 -15.96 25.35
CA LEU A 386 5.88 -14.54 25.60
C LEU A 386 5.30 -13.72 24.45
N GLU A 387 4.42 -12.79 24.79
CA GLU A 387 3.82 -11.86 23.83
C GLU A 387 4.55 -10.51 23.87
N LEU A 388 4.84 -9.96 22.69
CA LEU A 388 5.36 -8.60 22.56
C LEU A 388 4.78 -7.89 21.34
N SER A 389 4.72 -6.57 21.40
CA SER A 389 4.32 -5.72 20.28
C SER A 389 5.48 -4.81 19.89
N ARG A 390 5.90 -4.85 18.63
CA ARG A 390 6.91 -3.95 18.05
C ARG A 390 6.26 -2.96 17.08
N GLN A 391 6.55 -1.68 17.25
CA GLN A 391 6.11 -0.64 16.32
C GLN A 391 6.65 -0.89 14.91
N ARG A 392 5.77 -0.82 13.91
CA ARG A 392 6.16 -0.88 12.49
C ARG A 392 6.74 0.47 12.05
N LEU A 393 7.97 0.47 11.54
CA LEU A 393 8.64 1.67 11.03
C LEU A 393 8.63 1.73 9.50
N SER A 394 8.82 0.58 8.88
CA SER A 394 8.91 0.28 7.45
C SER A 394 8.12 -1.01 7.17
N PRO A 395 7.80 -1.30 5.89
CA PRO A 395 7.44 -2.64 5.48
C PRO A 395 8.54 -3.63 5.89
N SER A 396 8.16 -4.83 6.30
CA SER A 396 9.15 -5.86 6.64
C SER A 396 9.83 -6.39 5.37
N LEU A 397 10.96 -7.07 5.52
CA LEU A 397 11.68 -7.72 4.42
C LEU A 397 10.79 -8.75 3.68
N GLY A 398 9.86 -9.38 4.41
CA GLY A 398 8.84 -10.26 3.84
C GLY A 398 7.83 -9.53 2.96
N GLU A 399 7.46 -8.30 3.32
CA GLU A 399 6.50 -7.49 2.56
C GLU A 399 7.14 -6.82 1.33
N SER A 400 8.45 -6.47 1.40
CA SER A 400 9.16 -5.79 0.30
C SER A 400 9.80 -6.75 -0.70
N SER A 401 10.36 -7.88 -0.24
CA SER A 401 11.23 -8.75 -1.05
C SER A 401 10.64 -10.13 -1.34
N HIS A 402 9.47 -10.47 -0.79
CA HIS A 402 8.79 -11.74 -1.03
C HIS A 402 7.41 -11.54 -1.66
N TYR A 403 6.95 -12.55 -2.40
CA TYR A 403 5.60 -12.64 -2.90
C TYR A 403 4.93 -13.91 -2.38
N ILE A 404 3.60 -13.92 -2.38
CA ILE A 404 2.82 -15.07 -1.92
C ILE A 404 3.10 -16.26 -2.82
N CYS A 405 3.40 -17.42 -2.21
CA CYS A 405 3.69 -18.64 -2.95
C CYS A 405 2.54 -18.99 -3.91
N PRO A 406 2.78 -19.07 -5.24
CA PRO A 406 1.73 -19.30 -6.23
C PRO A 406 1.14 -20.72 -6.14
N ARG A 407 1.83 -21.64 -5.46
CA ARG A 407 1.41 -23.02 -5.31
C ARG A 407 0.44 -23.19 -4.14
N CYS A 408 0.82 -22.76 -2.94
CA CYS A 408 -0.02 -22.94 -1.75
C CYS A 408 -0.88 -21.71 -1.41
N GLY A 409 -0.74 -20.59 -2.11
CA GLY A 409 -1.46 -19.36 -1.80
C GLY A 409 -1.08 -18.76 -0.44
N GLY A 410 0.09 -19.13 0.09
CA GLY A 410 0.58 -18.66 1.39
C GLY A 410 0.23 -19.55 2.59
N THR A 411 -0.46 -20.68 2.41
CA THR A 411 -0.81 -21.59 3.52
C THR A 411 0.37 -22.40 4.06
N GLY A 412 1.47 -22.50 3.31
CA GLY A 412 2.63 -23.34 3.65
C GLY A 412 2.46 -24.84 3.37
N ASN A 413 1.22 -25.33 3.21
CA ASN A 413 0.93 -26.75 3.04
C ASN A 413 0.06 -27.00 1.79
N ILE A 414 0.19 -28.20 1.21
CA ILE A 414 -0.62 -28.64 0.08
C ILE A 414 -1.36 -29.90 0.49
N ARG A 415 -2.66 -29.96 0.19
CA ARG A 415 -3.50 -31.11 0.49
C ARG A 415 -3.02 -32.35 -0.28
N ASP A 416 -2.93 -33.48 0.40
CA ASP A 416 -2.50 -34.75 -0.21
C ASP A 416 -3.37 -35.15 -1.40
N ASN A 417 -2.74 -35.83 -2.37
CA ASN A 417 -3.37 -36.20 -3.63
C ASN A 417 -4.64 -37.04 -3.43
N GLU A 418 -4.63 -38.00 -2.51
CA GLU A 418 -5.77 -38.87 -2.23
C GLU A 418 -6.94 -38.07 -1.63
N SER A 419 -6.64 -37.23 -0.63
CA SER A 419 -7.62 -36.38 0.05
C SER A 419 -8.24 -35.36 -0.92
N LEU A 420 -7.42 -34.75 -1.77
CA LEU A 420 -7.87 -33.82 -2.80
C LEU A 420 -8.71 -34.54 -3.87
N SER A 421 -8.28 -35.71 -4.33
CA SER A 421 -9.01 -36.50 -5.33
C SER A 421 -10.39 -36.90 -4.83
N LEU A 422 -10.51 -37.39 -3.59
CA LEU A 422 -11.81 -37.72 -3.00
C LEU A 422 -12.71 -36.49 -2.85
N SER A 423 -12.13 -35.32 -2.57
CA SER A 423 -12.87 -34.04 -2.56
C SER A 423 -13.42 -33.70 -3.94
N ILE A 424 -12.60 -33.86 -4.99
CA ILE A 424 -12.99 -33.62 -6.38
C ILE A 424 -14.06 -34.62 -6.82
N LEU A 425 -13.93 -35.90 -6.44
CA LEU A 425 -14.91 -36.93 -6.75
C LEU A 425 -16.30 -36.61 -6.19
N ARG A 426 -16.38 -36.12 -4.94
CA ARG A 426 -17.64 -35.67 -4.32
C ARG A 426 -18.21 -34.44 -5.04
N LEU A 427 -17.36 -33.52 -5.48
CA LEU A 427 -17.80 -32.35 -6.23
C LEU A 427 -18.33 -32.73 -7.62
N ILE A 428 -17.70 -33.71 -8.29
CA ILE A 428 -18.20 -34.27 -9.55
C ILE A 428 -19.58 -34.90 -9.34
N GLU A 429 -19.74 -35.69 -8.27
CA GLU A 429 -21.01 -36.32 -7.92
C GLU A 429 -22.10 -35.26 -7.66
N GLU A 430 -21.78 -34.20 -6.90
CA GLU A 430 -22.68 -33.08 -6.64
C GLU A 430 -23.11 -32.37 -7.92
N GLU A 431 -22.18 -32.05 -8.82
CA GLU A 431 -22.51 -31.42 -10.11
C GLU A 431 -23.35 -32.35 -11.00
N SER A 432 -23.09 -33.66 -10.96
CA SER A 432 -23.83 -34.66 -11.74
C SER A 432 -25.29 -34.82 -11.30
N LEU A 433 -25.58 -34.57 -10.01
CA LEU A 433 -26.92 -34.70 -9.42
C LEU A 433 -27.86 -33.54 -9.78
N LYS A 434 -27.30 -32.39 -10.19
CA LYS A 434 -28.11 -31.20 -10.49
C LYS A 434 -28.98 -31.43 -11.73
N GLU A 435 -30.20 -30.89 -11.70
CA GLU A 435 -31.11 -30.96 -12.84
C GLU A 435 -30.54 -30.28 -14.08
N ASN A 436 -30.94 -30.79 -15.25
CA ASN A 436 -30.49 -30.31 -16.56
C ASN A 436 -28.96 -30.34 -16.74
N THR A 437 -28.33 -31.41 -16.26
CA THR A 437 -26.90 -31.69 -16.48
C THR A 437 -26.76 -32.77 -17.55
N CYS A 438 -25.78 -32.59 -18.45
CA CYS A 438 -25.42 -33.59 -19.45
C CYS A 438 -23.99 -34.11 -19.25
N GLU A 439 -23.02 -33.21 -19.11
CA GLU A 439 -21.62 -33.59 -18.87
C GLU A 439 -21.05 -32.85 -17.66
N VAL A 440 -20.11 -33.48 -16.96
CA VAL A 440 -19.29 -32.85 -15.92
C VAL A 440 -17.83 -32.99 -16.32
N HIS A 441 -17.15 -31.86 -16.50
CA HIS A 441 -15.75 -31.77 -16.88
C HIS A 441 -14.90 -31.46 -15.66
N ALA A 442 -14.03 -32.39 -15.25
CA ALA A 442 -13.04 -32.17 -14.22
C ALA A 442 -11.64 -32.06 -14.85
N ILE A 443 -11.09 -30.85 -14.90
CA ILE A 443 -9.70 -30.61 -15.28
C ILE A 443 -8.87 -30.61 -14.01
N VAL A 444 -7.92 -31.55 -13.93
CA VAL A 444 -7.17 -31.80 -12.70
C VAL A 444 -5.69 -32.04 -13.02
N PRO A 445 -4.78 -31.89 -12.03
CA PRO A 445 -3.38 -32.27 -12.20
C PRO A 445 -3.24 -33.74 -12.61
N VAL A 446 -2.20 -34.05 -13.39
CA VAL A 446 -1.88 -35.42 -13.84
C VAL A 446 -1.95 -36.48 -12.73
N PRO A 447 -1.34 -36.31 -11.54
CA PRO A 447 -1.42 -37.34 -10.49
C PRO A 447 -2.85 -37.54 -9.95
N ILE A 448 -3.67 -36.48 -9.94
CA ILE A 448 -5.06 -36.54 -9.49
C ILE A 448 -5.93 -37.27 -10.52
N ALA A 449 -5.75 -36.99 -11.81
CA ALA A 449 -6.43 -37.73 -12.87
C ALA A 449 -6.07 -39.21 -12.83
N SER A 450 -4.78 -39.53 -12.65
CA SER A 450 -4.32 -40.91 -12.51
C SER A 450 -5.03 -41.62 -11.36
N PHE A 451 -5.12 -40.99 -10.18
CA PHE A 451 -5.79 -41.56 -9.02
C PHE A 451 -7.31 -41.75 -9.23
N LEU A 452 -7.97 -40.74 -9.79
CA LEU A 452 -9.40 -40.78 -10.04
C LEU A 452 -9.78 -41.83 -11.08
N LEU A 453 -9.00 -41.95 -12.15
CA LEU A 453 -9.28 -42.83 -13.29
C LEU A 453 -8.73 -44.24 -13.12
N ASN A 454 -7.95 -44.54 -12.07
CA ASN A 454 -7.48 -45.90 -11.76
C ASN A 454 -8.08 -46.40 -10.45
N GLU A 455 -7.62 -45.91 -9.30
CA GLU A 455 -8.01 -46.35 -7.97
C GLU A 455 -9.49 -46.04 -7.68
N LYS A 456 -10.01 -44.91 -8.19
CA LYS A 456 -11.41 -44.52 -8.05
C LYS A 456 -12.24 -44.73 -9.31
N ARG A 457 -11.75 -45.51 -10.28
CA ARG A 457 -12.46 -45.82 -11.53
C ARG A 457 -13.86 -46.39 -11.27
N HIS A 458 -13.99 -47.31 -10.32
CA HIS A 458 -15.28 -47.90 -9.97
C HIS A 458 -16.26 -46.86 -9.44
N ALA A 459 -15.79 -45.94 -8.59
CA ALA A 459 -16.64 -44.89 -8.04
C ALA A 459 -17.10 -43.89 -9.12
N VAL A 460 -16.22 -43.52 -10.05
CA VAL A 460 -16.59 -42.68 -11.22
C VAL A 460 -17.67 -43.38 -12.05
N ASN A 461 -17.49 -44.66 -12.36
CA ASN A 461 -18.48 -45.44 -13.12
C ASN A 461 -19.82 -45.58 -12.37
N GLU A 462 -19.81 -45.67 -11.05
CA GLU A 462 -21.04 -45.67 -10.26
C GLU A 462 -21.77 -44.33 -10.30
N ILE A 463 -21.04 -43.21 -10.26
CA ILE A 463 -21.63 -41.88 -10.40
C ILE A 463 -22.35 -41.78 -11.75
N GLU A 464 -21.72 -42.22 -12.84
CA GLU A 464 -22.35 -42.21 -14.17
C GLU A 464 -23.60 -43.11 -14.24
N LYS A 465 -23.56 -44.30 -13.62
CA LYS A 465 -24.68 -45.25 -13.62
C LYS A 465 -25.87 -44.83 -12.77
N ARG A 466 -25.64 -44.18 -11.63
CA ARG A 466 -26.70 -43.79 -10.70
C ARG A 466 -27.59 -42.69 -11.26
N GLN A 467 -27.08 -41.89 -12.20
CA GLN A 467 -27.86 -40.78 -12.75
C GLN A 467 -28.81 -41.23 -13.86
N SER A 468 -30.12 -41.11 -13.62
CA SER A 468 -31.20 -41.41 -14.56
C SER A 468 -31.12 -40.64 -15.89
N GLY A 469 -30.27 -39.61 -15.96
CA GLY A 469 -30.06 -38.74 -17.13
C GLY A 469 -28.87 -39.10 -18.02
N ASN A 470 -28.15 -40.20 -17.75
CA ASN A 470 -26.94 -40.62 -18.48
C ASN A 470 -25.86 -39.50 -18.53
N VAL A 471 -25.57 -38.92 -17.37
CA VAL A 471 -24.60 -37.81 -17.23
C VAL A 471 -23.19 -38.35 -17.44
N ARG A 472 -22.45 -37.78 -18.39
CA ARG A 472 -21.08 -38.18 -18.69
C ARG A 472 -20.09 -37.46 -17.79
N THR A 473 -19.16 -38.20 -17.19
CA THR A 473 -18.08 -37.63 -16.37
C THR A 473 -16.78 -37.67 -17.15
N ILE A 474 -16.22 -36.50 -17.47
CA ILE A 474 -14.95 -36.39 -18.20
C ILE A 474 -13.89 -35.82 -17.27
N ILE A 475 -12.93 -36.65 -16.88
CA ILE A 475 -11.79 -36.25 -16.07
C ILE A 475 -10.57 -36.13 -16.99
N VAL A 476 -9.98 -34.94 -17.05
CA VAL A 476 -8.89 -34.61 -17.97
C VAL A 476 -7.62 -34.26 -17.19
N PRO A 477 -6.51 -34.99 -17.42
CA PRO A 477 -5.21 -34.60 -16.89
C PRO A 477 -4.72 -33.33 -17.60
N HIS A 478 -4.26 -32.35 -16.81
CA HIS A 478 -3.61 -31.15 -17.32
C HIS A 478 -2.21 -31.02 -16.71
N ASP A 479 -1.21 -30.93 -17.57
CA ASP A 479 0.23 -30.84 -17.26
C ASP A 479 0.64 -29.47 -16.70
N GLN A 480 0.00 -28.39 -17.15
CA GLN A 480 0.27 -27.04 -16.65
C GLN A 480 -0.41 -26.76 -15.29
N MET A 481 -1.25 -27.68 -14.81
CA MET A 481 -1.95 -27.56 -13.54
C MET A 481 -1.25 -28.38 -12.45
N GLN A 482 -0.93 -27.71 -11.34
CA GLN A 482 -0.32 -28.34 -10.16
C GLN A 482 -1.29 -28.35 -8.98
N THR A 483 -1.10 -29.29 -8.05
CA THR A 483 -1.83 -29.29 -6.78
C THR A 483 -1.51 -28.01 -5.99
N PRO A 484 -2.53 -27.35 -5.40
CA PRO A 484 -3.90 -27.82 -5.15
C PRO A 484 -4.95 -27.41 -6.20
N ASN A 485 -4.56 -26.81 -7.33
CA ASN A 485 -5.51 -26.27 -8.31
C ASN A 485 -6.27 -27.36 -9.06
N TYR A 486 -7.58 -27.16 -9.28
CA TYR A 486 -8.45 -28.00 -10.11
C TYR A 486 -9.64 -27.17 -10.62
N ALA A 487 -10.33 -27.64 -11.66
CA ALA A 487 -11.57 -27.04 -12.15
C ALA A 487 -12.61 -28.12 -12.41
N VAL A 488 -13.81 -27.98 -11.83
CA VAL A 488 -14.97 -28.81 -12.13
C VAL A 488 -16.04 -27.92 -12.76
N LYS A 489 -16.41 -28.23 -14.00
CA LYS A 489 -17.40 -27.48 -14.78
C LYS A 489 -18.55 -28.38 -15.18
N ARG A 490 -19.76 -27.87 -15.05
CA ARG A 490 -21.00 -28.55 -15.44
C ARG A 490 -21.45 -28.06 -16.81
N ILE A 491 -21.83 -28.98 -17.68
CA ILE A 491 -22.40 -28.72 -19.00
C ILE A 491 -23.89 -29.07 -18.98
N ARG A 492 -24.73 -28.14 -19.42
CA ARG A 492 -26.18 -28.35 -19.48
C ARG A 492 -26.58 -29.06 -20.77
N LYS A 493 -27.77 -29.68 -20.77
CA LYS A 493 -28.30 -30.32 -21.98
C LYS A 493 -28.45 -29.27 -23.09
N GLY A 494 -27.87 -29.57 -24.26
CA GLY A 494 -27.86 -28.66 -25.42
C GLY A 494 -26.65 -27.72 -25.51
N GLU A 495 -25.77 -27.69 -24.50
CA GLU A 495 -24.49 -26.95 -24.52
C GLU A 495 -23.29 -27.88 -24.78
N GLU A 496 -23.55 -29.12 -25.20
CA GLU A 496 -22.53 -30.15 -25.45
C GLU A 496 -21.66 -29.78 -26.66
N ALA A 497 -20.35 -29.89 -26.49
CA ALA A 497 -19.38 -29.73 -27.57
C ALA A 497 -18.79 -31.10 -27.93
N THR A 498 -18.63 -31.40 -29.22
CA THR A 498 -17.98 -32.63 -29.72
C THR A 498 -16.45 -32.61 -29.56
N THR A 499 -15.94 -31.84 -28.62
CA THR A 499 -14.51 -31.62 -28.42
C THR A 499 -13.86 -32.86 -27.80
N PRO A 500 -12.72 -33.33 -28.32
CA PRO A 500 -11.92 -34.35 -27.66
C PRO A 500 -11.51 -33.93 -26.24
N SER A 501 -11.50 -34.88 -25.30
CA SER A 501 -11.23 -34.63 -23.88
C SER A 501 -9.93 -33.86 -23.64
N TYR A 502 -8.86 -34.18 -24.35
CA TYR A 502 -7.54 -33.55 -24.22
C TYR A 502 -7.48 -32.10 -24.73
N LEU A 503 -8.48 -31.62 -25.48
CA LEU A 503 -8.58 -30.21 -25.91
C LEU A 503 -9.49 -29.37 -25.00
N LEU A 504 -10.21 -30.00 -24.07
CA LEU A 504 -11.11 -29.29 -23.14
C LEU A 504 -10.38 -28.23 -22.32
N PRO A 505 -9.18 -28.45 -21.74
CA PRO A 505 -8.48 -27.42 -20.97
C PRO A 505 -8.30 -26.10 -21.74
N LYS A 506 -7.87 -26.20 -23.02
CA LYS A 506 -7.68 -25.02 -23.89
C LYS A 506 -8.98 -24.27 -24.17
N LEU A 507 -10.09 -24.99 -24.40
CA LEU A 507 -11.39 -24.34 -24.58
C LEU A 507 -11.80 -23.57 -23.32
N HIS A 508 -11.61 -24.20 -22.16
CA HIS A 508 -11.98 -23.62 -20.88
C HIS A 508 -11.11 -22.42 -20.51
N GLU A 509 -9.82 -22.41 -20.87
CA GLU A 509 -8.94 -21.25 -20.73
C GLU A 509 -9.39 -20.07 -21.60
N ILE A 510 -9.78 -20.32 -22.85
CA ILE A 510 -10.28 -19.29 -23.78
C ILE A 510 -11.59 -18.69 -23.25
N GLU A 511 -12.49 -19.51 -22.72
CA GLU A 511 -13.72 -19.03 -22.09
C GLU A 511 -13.43 -18.15 -20.87
N ILE A 512 -12.52 -18.56 -19.99
CA ILE A 512 -12.13 -17.77 -18.80
C ILE A 512 -11.48 -16.44 -19.21
N ALA A 513 -10.63 -16.44 -20.26
CA ALA A 513 -10.03 -15.22 -20.79
C ALA A 513 -11.06 -14.28 -21.45
N SER A 514 -12.09 -14.84 -22.09
CA SER A 514 -13.20 -14.06 -22.67
C SER A 514 -14.11 -13.47 -21.60
N GLN A 515 -14.38 -14.20 -20.51
CA GLN A 515 -15.19 -13.71 -19.39
C GLN A 515 -14.46 -12.67 -18.56
N SER A 516 -13.15 -12.78 -18.36
CA SER A 516 -12.36 -11.75 -17.66
C SER A 516 -12.30 -10.44 -18.46
N THR A 517 -12.17 -10.52 -19.79
CA THR A 517 -12.25 -9.32 -20.65
C THR A 517 -13.66 -8.72 -20.69
N GLU A 518 -14.72 -9.53 -20.71
CA GLU A 518 -16.10 -9.04 -20.60
C GLU A 518 -16.41 -8.43 -19.22
N ASN A 519 -15.88 -9.00 -18.13
CA ASN A 519 -16.00 -8.45 -16.79
C ASN A 519 -15.23 -7.14 -16.62
N LEU A 520 -14.03 -7.02 -17.17
CA LEU A 520 -13.28 -5.74 -17.22
C LEU A 520 -14.04 -4.68 -18.04
N ILE A 521 -14.67 -5.07 -19.15
CA ILE A 521 -15.53 -4.19 -19.96
C ILE A 521 -16.83 -3.84 -19.22
N ALA A 522 -17.40 -4.76 -18.43
CA ALA A 522 -18.59 -4.55 -17.63
C ALA A 522 -18.30 -3.65 -16.41
N GLU A 523 -17.16 -3.80 -15.76
CA GLU A 523 -16.65 -2.89 -14.72
C GLU A 523 -16.37 -1.50 -15.29
N HIS A 524 -15.75 -1.40 -16.47
CA HIS A 524 -15.61 -0.13 -17.18
C HIS A 524 -16.97 0.51 -17.53
N LYS A 525 -17.94 -0.29 -18.01
CA LYS A 525 -19.30 0.20 -18.30
C LYS A 525 -20.08 0.55 -17.03
N ASN A 526 -19.83 -0.11 -15.91
CA ASN A 526 -20.43 0.22 -14.62
C ASN A 526 -19.81 1.48 -14.02
N TYR A 527 -18.50 1.70 -14.20
CA TYR A 527 -17.80 2.94 -13.88
C TYR A 527 -18.26 4.13 -14.77
N GLU A 528 -18.55 3.88 -16.05
CA GLU A 528 -19.16 4.89 -16.93
C GLU A 528 -20.65 5.14 -16.62
N ARG A 529 -21.39 4.11 -16.21
CA ARG A 529 -22.80 4.22 -15.76
C ARG A 529 -22.94 4.95 -14.42
N THR A 530 -22.01 4.78 -13.49
CA THR A 530 -21.98 5.56 -12.24
C THR A 530 -21.59 7.02 -12.50
N LYS A 531 -20.70 7.29 -13.48
CA LYS A 531 -20.47 8.67 -13.98
C LYS A 531 -21.71 9.29 -14.63
N THR A 532 -22.51 8.51 -15.37
CA THR A 532 -23.73 9.03 -16.03
C THR A 532 -24.97 9.06 -15.14
N SER A 533 -25.05 8.27 -14.06
CA SER A 533 -26.13 8.34 -13.07
C SER A 533 -26.02 9.58 -12.16
N ILE A 534 -24.80 10.02 -11.86
CA ILE A 534 -24.53 11.29 -11.14
C ILE A 534 -25.02 12.50 -11.96
N TYR A 535 -24.98 12.43 -13.29
CA TYR A 535 -25.47 13.49 -14.18
C TYR A 535 -26.97 13.44 -14.51
N LYS A 536 -27.73 12.46 -14.02
CA LYS A 536 -29.17 12.30 -14.31
C LYS A 536 -30.11 12.48 -13.12
N MET A 537 -29.61 12.83 -11.93
CA MET A 537 -30.47 13.12 -10.78
C MET A 537 -30.85 14.61 -10.68
N SER A 538 -31.28 15.18 -11.80
CA SER A 538 -32.00 16.45 -11.86
C SER A 538 -33.11 16.32 -12.91
N TYR A 539 -34.34 16.57 -12.47
CA TYR A 539 -35.60 16.65 -13.23
C TYR A 539 -36.39 15.34 -13.46
N THR A 540 -37.45 15.19 -12.65
CA THR A 540 -38.72 14.49 -12.96
C THR A 540 -39.76 15.59 -13.24
N THR A 541 -40.64 15.60 -14.25
CA THR A 541 -41.75 14.73 -14.73
C THR A 541 -42.39 15.44 -15.96
N PRO A 542 -43.49 15.00 -16.65
CA PRO A 542 -44.29 13.78 -16.59
C PRO A 542 -44.46 13.05 -17.96
N THR A 543 -45.13 11.90 -17.90
CA THR A 543 -45.52 10.98 -18.98
C THR A 543 -46.56 11.54 -19.97
N ILE A 544 -46.36 11.31 -21.27
CA ILE A 544 -47.42 11.21 -22.28
C ILE A 544 -47.13 9.99 -23.17
N ASN A 545 -48.14 9.11 -23.28
CA ASN A 545 -48.19 7.94 -24.15
C ASN A 545 -48.31 8.34 -25.63
N LEU A 546 -47.66 7.60 -26.54
CA LEU A 546 -48.17 7.26 -27.88
C LEU A 546 -47.31 6.16 -28.55
N ASN A 547 -48.00 5.16 -29.10
CA ASN A 547 -47.50 3.98 -29.80
C ASN A 547 -46.75 4.30 -31.11
N ASN A 548 -45.72 3.50 -31.47
CA ASN A 548 -45.69 2.65 -32.68
C ASN A 548 -44.28 2.18 -33.13
N SER A 549 -44.24 0.89 -33.48
CA SER A 549 -43.53 0.22 -34.60
C SER A 549 -42.00 0.11 -34.66
N ASN A 550 -41.54 -1.13 -34.43
CA ASN A 550 -40.66 -1.95 -35.28
C ASN A 550 -40.06 -1.28 -36.53
N LYS A 551 -38.75 -1.04 -36.49
CA LYS A 551 -37.77 -1.21 -37.59
C LYS A 551 -36.43 -0.74 -37.04
N ILE A 552 -35.47 -1.66 -36.83
CA ILE A 552 -33.99 -1.53 -36.92
C ILE A 552 -33.41 -2.87 -36.41
N ILE A 553 -33.72 -3.95 -37.14
CA ILE A 553 -32.97 -5.21 -37.09
C ILE A 553 -32.66 -5.53 -38.56
N GLN A 554 -31.72 -4.81 -39.16
CA GLN A 554 -31.18 -5.17 -40.47
C GLN A 554 -29.84 -4.49 -40.87
N GLN A 555 -29.07 -3.92 -39.93
CA GLN A 555 -27.80 -3.23 -40.28
C GLN A 555 -26.53 -3.65 -39.51
N LYS A 556 -26.54 -4.78 -38.80
CA LYS A 556 -25.34 -5.29 -38.09
C LYS A 556 -24.91 -6.71 -38.49
N LYS A 557 -25.06 -7.05 -39.78
CA LYS A 557 -24.55 -8.32 -40.37
C LYS A 557 -23.55 -8.15 -41.52
N ILE A 558 -22.96 -6.96 -41.72
CA ILE A 558 -22.06 -6.67 -42.86
C ILE A 558 -20.63 -6.23 -42.44
N TYR A 559 -20.28 -6.26 -41.14
CA TYR A 559 -18.97 -5.74 -40.67
C TYR A 559 -17.95 -6.79 -40.16
N SER A 560 -18.10 -8.08 -40.48
CA SER A 560 -17.14 -9.11 -40.08
C SER A 560 -16.49 -9.89 -41.24
N LYS A 561 -16.53 -9.38 -42.47
CA LYS A 561 -15.95 -10.07 -43.64
C LYS A 561 -15.01 -9.21 -44.51
N ILE A 562 -14.23 -8.32 -43.88
CA ILE A 562 -13.14 -7.57 -44.54
C ILE A 562 -11.93 -7.49 -43.60
N LYS A 563 -11.20 -8.60 -43.47
CA LYS A 563 -9.84 -8.59 -42.88
C LYS A 563 -8.84 -9.47 -43.63
N SER A 564 -9.17 -9.89 -44.86
CA SER A 564 -8.30 -10.66 -45.76
C SER A 564 -8.34 -10.08 -47.17
N CYS A 565 -7.73 -8.91 -47.38
CA CYS A 565 -7.29 -8.41 -48.68
C CYS A 565 -6.55 -7.07 -48.50
N ARG A 566 -5.32 -7.12 -47.98
CA ARG A 566 -4.40 -5.97 -47.94
C ARG A 566 -3.10 -6.39 -48.60
N ILE A 567 -3.05 -6.34 -49.94
CA ILE A 567 -1.81 -6.20 -50.74
C ILE A 567 -2.11 -5.65 -52.15
N SER A 568 -3.33 -5.74 -52.67
CA SER A 568 -3.64 -5.29 -54.05
C SER A 568 -4.19 -3.86 -54.21
N PHE A 569 -4.35 -3.09 -53.12
CA PHE A 569 -4.97 -1.74 -53.19
C PHE A 569 -3.96 -0.58 -53.33
N LYS A 570 -2.67 -0.80 -53.08
CA LYS A 570 -1.62 0.24 -53.20
C LYS A 570 -1.23 0.55 -54.66
N ILE A 571 -1.41 -0.41 -55.57
CA ILE A 571 -1.06 -0.26 -56.99
C ILE A 571 -2.17 0.47 -57.77
N LEU A 572 -3.42 0.38 -57.31
CA LEU A 572 -4.58 1.05 -57.93
C LEU A 572 -4.65 2.55 -57.58
N VAL A 573 -4.27 2.93 -56.35
CA VAL A 573 -4.31 4.33 -55.88
C VAL A 573 -3.24 5.21 -56.56
N ASN A 574 -2.09 4.64 -56.95
CA ASN A 574 -1.03 5.40 -57.63
C ASN A 574 -1.31 5.65 -59.11
N LYS A 575 -2.09 4.79 -59.80
CA LYS A 575 -2.51 5.04 -61.20
C LYS A 575 -3.62 6.10 -61.30
N VAL A 576 -4.52 6.17 -60.32
CA VAL A 576 -5.59 7.18 -60.28
C VAL A 576 -5.05 8.59 -59.96
N LYS A 577 -3.99 8.69 -59.14
CA LYS A 577 -3.32 9.97 -58.84
C LYS A 577 -2.61 10.61 -60.06
N LEU A 578 -2.05 9.78 -60.95
CA LEU A 578 -1.40 10.26 -62.19
C LEU A 578 -2.41 10.82 -63.20
N ILE A 579 -3.60 10.23 -63.28
CA ILE A 579 -4.67 10.65 -64.20
C ILE A 579 -5.33 11.95 -63.71
N ILE A 580 -5.49 12.12 -62.38
CA ILE A 580 -6.03 13.34 -61.78
C ILE A 580 -5.05 14.52 -61.89
N ASN A 581 -3.74 14.28 -61.77
CA ASN A 581 -2.73 15.33 -61.95
C ASN A 581 -2.59 15.81 -63.41
N TYR A 582 -2.79 14.91 -64.39
CA TYR A 582 -2.78 15.27 -65.80
C TYR A 582 -4.00 16.12 -66.20
N PHE A 583 -5.17 15.83 -65.62
CA PHE A 583 -6.38 16.64 -65.81
C PHE A 583 -6.32 18.01 -65.10
N ASN A 584 -5.69 18.10 -63.92
CA ASN A 584 -5.54 19.36 -63.18
C ASN A 584 -4.51 20.32 -63.80
N GLN A 585 -3.50 19.83 -64.54
CA GLN A 585 -2.56 20.66 -65.29
C GLN A 585 -3.17 21.31 -66.55
N ILE A 586 -4.24 20.73 -67.10
CA ILE A 586 -4.94 21.24 -68.28
C ILE A 586 -5.95 22.34 -67.91
N LEU A 587 -6.48 22.31 -66.68
CA LEU A 587 -7.45 23.30 -66.17
C LEU A 587 -6.83 24.58 -65.59
N GLN A 588 -5.53 24.61 -65.29
CA GLN A 588 -4.84 25.78 -64.71
C GLN A 588 -4.14 26.71 -65.73
N LYS A 589 -4.33 26.51 -67.05
CA LYS A 589 -3.69 27.33 -68.10
C LYS A 589 -4.53 28.48 -68.69
N LYS A 590 -5.69 28.81 -68.11
CA LYS A 590 -6.43 30.04 -68.42
C LYS A 590 -6.78 30.75 -67.12
N TYR A 591 -6.54 32.06 -67.09
CA TYR A 591 -6.62 32.99 -65.95
C TYR A 591 -5.33 33.17 -65.15
N THR A 592 -4.45 34.00 -65.73
CA THR A 592 -3.37 34.73 -65.06
C THR A 592 -3.87 36.01 -64.40
N LYS A 593 -3.21 36.36 -63.28
CA LYS A 593 -2.69 37.68 -62.88
C LYS A 593 -3.46 38.59 -61.88
N PHE A 594 -2.72 38.86 -60.79
CA PHE A 594 -2.58 40.09 -59.97
C PHE A 594 -3.53 40.35 -58.77
N PRO A 595 -3.06 41.07 -57.71
CA PRO A 595 -3.03 40.54 -56.35
C PRO A 595 -3.55 41.49 -55.24
N SER A 596 -3.44 40.99 -53.99
CA SER A 596 -3.24 41.69 -52.71
C SER A 596 -4.29 42.68 -52.16
N SER A 597 -4.88 42.24 -51.04
CA SER A 597 -5.14 42.97 -49.78
C SER A 597 -5.87 44.32 -49.79
N SER A 598 -7.03 44.38 -49.12
CA SER A 598 -7.54 45.47 -48.26
C SER A 598 -9.01 45.14 -47.93
N PHE A 599 -9.73 45.62 -46.92
CA PHE A 599 -9.49 46.47 -45.76
C PHE A 599 -10.76 46.34 -44.88
N MET A 600 -10.57 46.60 -43.59
CA MET A 600 -11.49 47.32 -42.68
C MET A 600 -13.02 47.25 -42.86
N SER A 601 -13.61 46.68 -41.81
CA SER A 601 -14.44 47.37 -40.80
C SER A 601 -15.71 48.15 -41.18
N LYS A 602 -16.72 47.93 -40.33
CA LYS A 602 -17.70 48.89 -39.82
C LYS A 602 -18.81 49.34 -40.78
N ARG A 603 -20.05 48.88 -40.50
CA ARG A 603 -21.15 49.65 -39.87
C ARG A 603 -22.49 48.97 -40.16
N LYS A 604 -23.20 48.55 -39.11
CA LYS A 604 -24.39 49.21 -38.51
C LYS A 604 -25.73 48.86 -39.18
N LYS A 605 -26.59 48.35 -38.30
CA LYS A 605 -27.99 48.72 -38.07
C LYS A 605 -29.10 48.05 -38.93
N ASN A 606 -29.84 47.24 -38.18
CA ASN A 606 -31.28 47.35 -37.93
C ASN A 606 -32.24 46.83 -38.99
N PHE A 607 -32.91 45.73 -38.64
CA PHE A 607 -34.36 45.65 -38.68
C PHE A 607 -34.90 45.21 -37.30
N LYS A 608 -35.67 46.12 -36.69
CA LYS A 608 -36.83 45.90 -35.79
C LYS A 608 -37.92 45.15 -36.61
N SER A 609 -38.99 44.53 -36.14
CA SER A 609 -39.71 44.33 -34.87
C SER A 609 -40.93 43.43 -35.20
N ASN A 610 -41.59 42.88 -34.17
CA ASN A 610 -43.01 42.46 -34.04
C ASN A 610 -43.05 41.11 -33.31
N ASN A 611 -43.92 40.78 -32.34
CA ASN A 611 -44.95 41.42 -31.51
C ASN A 611 -45.14 40.42 -30.33
N ALA A 612 -45.22 40.83 -29.05
CA ALA A 612 -46.45 41.07 -28.27
C ALA A 612 -47.55 40.00 -28.50
N ASN A 613 -48.31 39.45 -27.56
CA ASN A 613 -48.52 39.56 -26.10
C ASN A 613 -49.51 38.41 -25.80
N TYR A 614 -49.45 37.74 -24.65
CA TYR A 614 -50.68 37.23 -24.01
C TYR A 614 -50.55 37.24 -22.49
N THR A 615 -51.63 37.72 -21.89
CA THR A 615 -51.85 38.18 -20.53
C THR A 615 -52.38 37.08 -19.59
N LYS A 616 -52.02 37.22 -18.30
CA LYS A 616 -52.82 37.01 -17.07
C LYS A 616 -54.11 36.18 -17.18
N TYR A 617 -54.16 35.11 -16.38
CA TYR A 617 -55.38 34.58 -15.78
C TYR A 617 -55.49 34.98 -14.29
N ASN A 618 -56.73 35.29 -13.91
CA ASN A 618 -57.26 35.70 -12.60
C ASN A 618 -56.95 34.69 -11.47
N LYS A 619 -56.66 35.06 -10.21
CA LYS A 619 -57.34 35.93 -9.21
C LYS A 619 -58.51 35.23 -8.48
N TYR A 620 -58.24 34.76 -7.26
CA TYR A 620 -59.10 34.59 -6.07
C TYR A 620 -58.15 34.08 -4.95
N TYR A 621 -58.01 34.60 -3.73
CA TYR A 621 -58.76 35.52 -2.87
C TYR A 621 -57.80 36.39 -2.04
N ARG A 622 -58.28 37.55 -1.60
CA ARG A 622 -57.63 38.52 -0.71
C ARG A 622 -58.26 38.40 0.69
N TYR A 623 -57.41 38.49 1.72
CA TYR A 623 -57.60 39.24 2.98
C TYR A 623 -58.73 38.84 3.98
N ASN A 624 -58.30 38.27 5.11
CA ASN A 624 -58.82 38.32 6.51
C ASN A 624 -58.15 37.15 7.25
N GLN A 625 -57.60 37.20 8.47
CA GLN A 625 -57.68 38.11 9.61
C GLN A 625 -56.42 37.89 10.47
N HIS A 626 -55.98 38.94 11.14
CA HIS A 626 -55.03 38.90 12.25
C HIS A 626 -55.81 38.63 13.56
N CYS A 627 -55.10 38.05 14.55
CA CYS A 627 -55.43 37.97 15.98
C CYS A 627 -56.36 36.85 16.48
N ASN A 628 -55.78 35.89 17.23
CA ASN A 628 -55.98 35.67 18.68
C ASN A 628 -55.50 34.26 19.08
N GLN A 629 -54.46 34.20 19.91
CA GLN A 629 -54.54 33.86 21.34
C GLN A 629 -54.75 32.36 21.59
N ILE A 630 -53.72 31.68 22.09
CA ILE A 630 -53.53 31.34 23.52
C ILE A 630 -53.97 29.89 23.77
N ASN A 631 -53.00 29.13 24.28
CA ASN A 631 -53.12 28.00 25.19
C ASN A 631 -54.11 26.88 24.86
N ASN A 632 -53.60 25.65 24.80
CA ASN A 632 -53.38 24.89 26.03
C ASN A 632 -52.76 23.52 25.71
N ASN A 633 -51.65 23.24 26.38
CA ASN A 633 -51.34 22.05 27.17
C ASN A 633 -51.93 20.69 26.78
N ASN A 634 -51.06 19.69 26.96
CA ASN A 634 -51.23 18.23 26.83
C ASN A 634 -50.73 17.77 25.45
N ILE A 635 -49.56 17.14 25.31
CA ILE A 635 -49.04 16.01 26.08
C ILE A 635 -47.50 16.06 26.05
N GLN A 636 -46.90 16.55 27.14
CA GLN A 636 -45.71 15.93 27.71
C GLN A 636 -46.24 14.88 28.69
N ASN A 637 -46.01 13.59 28.43
CA ASN A 637 -45.73 12.54 29.41
C ASN A 637 -45.81 11.16 28.76
N LYS A 638 -44.90 10.27 29.18
CA LYS A 638 -44.57 8.91 28.69
C LYS A 638 -43.51 8.98 27.58
N GLN A 639 -42.25 8.59 27.78
CA GLN A 639 -41.72 7.52 28.63
C GLN A 639 -40.34 7.90 29.18
N LYS A 640 -40.28 8.15 30.49
CA LYS A 640 -39.19 7.65 31.35
C LYS A 640 -39.75 6.43 32.07
N ASN A 641 -38.88 5.45 32.33
CA ASN A 641 -39.06 4.18 33.03
C ASN A 641 -39.53 3.01 32.15
N ASN A 642 -38.57 2.21 31.68
CA ASN A 642 -38.35 0.84 32.13
C ASN A 642 -36.90 0.43 31.93
#